data_AF-A0A5E6X3Q8-F1
#
_entry.id   AF-A0A5E6X3Q8-F1
#
_cell.length_a   1.000
_cell.length_b   1.000
_cell.length_c   1.000
_cell.angle_alpha   90.00
_cell.angle_beta   90.00
_cell.angle_gamma   90.00
#
_symmetry.space_group_name_H-M   'P 1'
#
loop_
_entity.id
_entity.type
_entity.pdbx_description
1 polymer ?
#
loop_
_entity_poly.entity_id
_entity_poly.type
_entity_poly.pdbx_seq_one_letter_code
_entity_poly.pdbx_strand_id
1 'polypeptide(L)'
;MTDANPAEIFQTSAQQALILQAQSEQPRIARLWLNFAEPVEPGRLEAVLSELGQRHEILRTRYTQVAGLKLPVQEIAEQVRVSIALVHTEAQARAQLNALLEQAPLVACVAGAQVLVGVALASADEQALGQLAEEILALYRGDTLAPFEALQYADYAAWQADLDEEAFARQGKAYWRGLAAAQAPGRRLPFEAIEQGAGERNQCQRLSPGLNSALAVMQAEAGLAPPEALLFLWGSFLSVLTRQQPLLVALEVDGRNDQLQHTLGHFARRLPQAFNLQPGLALREQLAAFAVQLAEGRSWLDCLNEPDMSAAGALPVFACAYTQSPAAEQWRVELDDYRNDKLFLSARAQADGVCLQLSAPGQGFAPAQLQAWLAQFDTFALNAAADLGCAPEQMNTVDAEQAAALLARFDRSLALPAAADDALHGLFEQMAALHPQRIALQIGDQRLSYAELDRRADELARALQACGVGGDSVVAVYGSRSVEIVVALLGILKAGGAYLPLDPGYPAERLSFMLHDARAQCLISLQPLADDIEVAPGVQRLQLDALPPSDLLPLRKRHSAASLAYVIYTSGSTGKPKGVMISHANACASTRARGLFYRQPLLRFLMLSSFSFDSSVAGIFWSLAQGGTLCLPGEEEHKDPQRLGALIEREQISHFLALPSFYAQILEHLEQPALSCVIVAGEACPPELAVRHRQRLVQTLLVNEYGPSESAVWCSAHALEQDPQGERVPIGAPIAGARLLALDEAGEMAGFGCEGELYVGGPGLARGYLQRPGLTASRFVPDPFAKEPGQRLYRTGDRVSAGVDGCIDYLGRLDFQLKIRGFRIELGEIESRLAQLPGVREAAVVVRESAAGAQLAAYVLHTDGQSAASTEQSLLDALREQLPEYMVPAFVRVLERFPLTPNGKLDRNALAALQPQSHEFVAPRNELEATLAAIWQEALHLEQVGIHDNFFALGGHSLLATRIRSEVQARLNLNLPLRVFFEGETVALLAEQVAQYRDCGLSESKVDALEALFDAAEQV
;
A
#
# COMPACT_ATOMS: atom_id res chain seq x y z
N MET A 1 -62.99 16.14 -6.12
CA MET A 1 -62.67 17.22 -5.17
C MET A 1 -62.63 16.56 -3.80
N THR A 2 -61.48 16.10 -3.33
CA THR A 2 -60.30 16.91 -2.98
C THR A 2 -58.97 16.31 -3.45
N ASP A 3 -58.37 16.99 -4.42
CA ASP A 3 -56.95 17.31 -4.64
C ASP A 3 -55.88 16.24 -4.43
N ALA A 4 -55.73 15.39 -5.44
CA ALA A 4 -54.43 14.86 -5.81
C ALA A 4 -53.91 15.69 -6.99
N ASN A 5 -52.96 16.59 -6.73
CA ASN A 5 -52.00 17.03 -7.75
C ASN A 5 -50.64 17.33 -7.09
N PRO A 6 -49.80 16.33 -6.79
CA PRO A 6 -48.39 16.56 -6.50
C PRO A 6 -47.66 16.66 -7.85
N ALA A 7 -47.86 17.77 -8.57
CA ALA A 7 -47.17 18.03 -9.82
C ALA A 7 -46.83 19.51 -9.88
N GLU A 8 -45.58 19.79 -9.49
CA GLU A 8 -44.68 20.83 -10.02
C GLU A 8 -43.47 20.93 -9.07
N ILE A 9 -42.43 20.13 -9.36
CA ILE A 9 -41.24 20.02 -8.50
C ILE A 9 -40.27 21.16 -8.86
N PHE A 10 -40.44 22.32 -8.24
CA PHE A 10 -39.58 23.49 -8.45
C PHE A 10 -38.28 23.44 -7.62
N GLN A 11 -37.58 22.31 -7.62
CA GLN A 11 -36.24 22.24 -7.05
C GLN A 11 -35.20 22.30 -8.14
N THR A 12 -34.30 23.26 -8.01
CA THR A 12 -33.09 23.31 -8.83
C THR A 12 -32.20 22.09 -8.58
N SER A 13 -31.41 21.66 -9.56
CA SER A 13 -30.52 20.50 -9.42
C SER A 13 -29.51 20.65 -8.26
N ALA A 14 -29.11 21.87 -7.90
CA ALA A 14 -28.23 22.15 -6.76
C ALA A 14 -28.91 21.85 -5.42
N GLN A 15 -30.15 22.28 -5.24
CA GLN A 15 -30.93 21.96 -4.04
C GLN A 15 -31.16 20.45 -3.92
N GLN A 16 -31.46 19.78 -5.03
CA GLN A 16 -31.62 18.33 -5.05
C GLN A 16 -30.33 17.61 -4.63
N ALA A 17 -29.17 18.06 -5.12
CA ALA A 17 -27.86 17.51 -4.75
C ALA A 17 -27.61 17.64 -3.24
N LEU A 18 -27.87 18.83 -2.69
CA LEU A 18 -27.67 19.13 -1.28
C LEU A 18 -28.56 18.27 -0.38
N ILE A 19 -29.83 18.10 -0.76
CA ILE A 19 -30.79 17.29 -0.03
C ILE A 19 -30.44 15.80 -0.07
N LEU A 20 -30.03 15.29 -1.24
CA LEU A 20 -29.62 13.88 -1.38
C LEU A 20 -28.37 13.54 -0.56
N GLN A 21 -27.44 14.48 -0.42
CA GLN A 21 -26.27 14.32 0.42
C GLN A 21 -26.62 14.34 1.92
N ALA A 22 -27.73 14.99 2.31
CA ALA A 22 -28.13 15.24 3.68
C ALA A 22 -28.89 14.10 4.38
N GLN A 23 -28.83 12.84 3.91
CA GLN A 23 -29.53 11.67 4.48
C GLN A 23 -29.17 11.31 5.95
N SER A 24 -28.49 12.19 6.69
CA SER A 24 -28.37 12.19 8.16
C SER A 24 -29.64 12.69 8.84
N GLU A 25 -29.91 12.23 10.06
CA GLU A 25 -31.11 12.54 10.88
C GLU A 25 -31.30 14.03 11.27
N GLN A 26 -30.46 14.98 10.84
CA GLN A 26 -30.56 16.41 11.19
C GLN A 26 -30.63 17.35 9.97
N PRO A 27 -31.44 18.43 10.03
CA PRO A 27 -31.53 19.43 8.97
C PRO A 27 -30.23 20.26 8.88
N ARG A 28 -29.73 20.48 7.66
CA ARG A 28 -28.52 21.30 7.40
C ARG A 28 -28.86 22.79 7.33
N ILE A 29 -28.00 23.61 7.92
CA ILE A 29 -28.29 25.01 8.20
C ILE A 29 -27.21 25.92 7.64
N ALA A 30 -27.64 27.01 7.00
CA ALA A 30 -26.80 28.15 6.68
C ALA A 30 -26.97 29.21 7.78
N ARG A 31 -25.85 29.66 8.34
CA ARG A 31 -25.81 30.56 9.50
C ARG A 31 -25.11 31.87 9.13
N LEU A 32 -25.73 32.97 9.56
CA LEU A 32 -25.20 34.31 9.41
C LEU A 32 -25.04 34.94 10.79
N TRP A 33 -23.80 35.30 11.12
CA TRP A 33 -23.48 36.05 12.32
C TRP A 33 -23.43 37.54 11.99
N LEU A 34 -24.09 38.34 12.82
CA LEU A 34 -24.13 39.80 12.72
C LEU A 34 -23.66 40.40 14.04
N ASN A 35 -22.80 41.42 13.97
CA ASN A 35 -22.35 42.24 15.08
C ASN A 35 -22.94 43.63 14.94
N PHE A 36 -23.78 44.02 15.89
CA PHE A 36 -24.36 45.36 15.99
C PHE A 36 -23.51 46.25 16.92
N ALA A 37 -23.58 47.56 16.73
CA ALA A 37 -22.87 48.51 17.59
C ALA A 37 -23.46 48.60 19.01
N GLU A 38 -24.74 48.29 19.16
CA GLU A 38 -25.50 48.33 20.42
C GLU A 38 -26.29 47.02 20.61
N PRO A 39 -26.72 46.68 21.84
CA PRO A 39 -27.59 45.55 22.08
C PRO A 39 -28.86 45.60 21.22
N VAL A 40 -29.19 44.47 20.58
CA VAL A 40 -30.28 44.37 19.62
C VAL A 40 -31.62 44.26 20.33
N GLU A 41 -32.54 45.16 20.01
CA GLU A 41 -33.95 45.08 20.37
C GLU A 41 -34.67 43.98 19.56
N PRO A 42 -35.21 42.94 20.19
CA PRO A 42 -35.81 41.80 19.49
C PRO A 42 -37.02 42.14 18.64
N GLY A 43 -37.91 43.03 19.12
CA GLY A 43 -39.10 43.42 18.37
C GLY A 43 -38.78 44.19 17.09
N ARG A 44 -37.72 45.02 17.12
CA ARG A 44 -37.21 45.69 15.91
C ARG A 44 -36.61 44.69 14.94
N LEU A 45 -35.83 43.72 15.44
CA LEU A 45 -35.26 42.66 14.61
C LEU A 45 -36.35 41.79 13.96
N GLU A 46 -37.41 41.46 14.71
CA GLU A 46 -38.55 40.71 14.21
C GLU A 46 -39.27 41.43 13.07
N ALA A 47 -39.47 42.75 13.20
CA ALA A 47 -40.04 43.57 12.14
C ALA A 47 -39.17 43.58 10.87
N VAL A 48 -37.85 43.73 11.03
CA VAL A 48 -36.88 43.70 9.91
C VAL A 48 -36.89 42.35 9.20
N LEU A 49 -36.79 41.24 9.94
CA LEU A 49 -36.81 39.90 9.37
C LEU A 49 -38.16 39.57 8.72
N SER A 50 -39.26 40.10 9.26
CA SER A 50 -40.59 39.94 8.67
C SER A 50 -40.74 40.71 7.36
N GLU A 51 -40.21 41.93 7.28
CA GLU A 51 -40.16 42.70 6.03
C GLU A 51 -39.35 41.98 4.96
N LEU A 52 -38.17 41.47 5.32
CA LEU A 52 -37.32 40.70 4.41
C LEU A 52 -37.94 39.37 3.98
N GLY A 53 -38.64 38.69 4.88
CA GLY A 53 -39.37 37.47 4.54
C GLY A 53 -40.54 37.70 3.59
N GLN A 54 -41.11 38.91 3.57
CA GLN A 54 -42.11 39.29 2.56
C GLN A 54 -41.47 39.71 1.24
N ARG A 55 -40.30 40.36 1.30
CA ARG A 55 -39.51 40.76 0.13
C ARG A 55 -38.97 39.55 -0.66
N HIS A 56 -38.48 38.53 0.03
CA HIS A 56 -37.80 37.38 -0.55
C HIS A 56 -38.54 36.08 -0.27
N GLU A 57 -39.07 35.44 -1.31
CA GLU A 57 -39.90 34.24 -1.14
C GLU A 57 -39.15 33.08 -0.50
N ILE A 58 -37.85 32.96 -0.80
CA ILE A 58 -37.00 31.86 -0.31
C ILE A 58 -36.88 31.83 1.22
N LEU A 59 -37.05 32.97 1.90
CA LEU A 59 -37.02 33.08 3.36
C LEU A 59 -38.32 32.63 4.02
N ARG A 60 -39.39 32.44 3.24
CA ARG A 60 -40.68 31.85 3.67
C ARG A 60 -40.93 30.48 3.03
N THR A 61 -39.93 29.89 2.37
CA THR A 61 -39.98 28.55 1.77
C THR A 61 -39.64 27.46 2.79
N ARG A 62 -40.43 26.39 2.80
CA ARG A 62 -40.22 25.15 3.57
C ARG A 62 -39.98 23.97 2.65
N TYR A 63 -39.28 22.96 3.15
CA TYR A 63 -39.03 21.72 2.43
C TYR A 63 -39.76 20.58 3.15
N THR A 64 -40.80 20.04 2.52
CA THR A 64 -41.69 19.05 3.14
C THR A 64 -41.53 17.69 2.47
N GLN A 65 -41.17 16.66 3.23
CA GLN A 65 -41.08 15.30 2.70
C GLN A 65 -42.48 14.74 2.41
N VAL A 66 -42.72 14.32 1.17
CA VAL A 66 -43.99 13.71 0.74
C VAL A 66 -43.78 12.20 0.53
N ALA A 67 -44.71 11.38 1.03
CA ALA A 67 -44.64 9.93 0.90
C ALA A 67 -44.62 9.49 -0.57
N GLY A 68 -43.64 8.65 -0.94
CA GLY A 68 -43.47 8.15 -2.30
C GLY A 68 -42.57 9.01 -3.20
N LEU A 69 -42.20 10.22 -2.79
CA LEU A 69 -41.19 11.03 -3.49
C LEU A 69 -39.81 10.84 -2.85
N LYS A 70 -38.77 10.76 -3.69
CA LYS A 70 -37.37 10.64 -3.24
C LYS A 70 -36.84 11.94 -2.62
N LEU A 71 -37.37 13.08 -3.05
CA LEU A 71 -36.97 14.42 -2.63
C LEU A 71 -38.16 15.12 -1.95
N PRO A 72 -37.92 16.01 -0.96
CA PRO A 72 -38.96 16.84 -0.38
C PRO A 72 -39.47 17.85 -1.42
N VAL A 73 -40.65 18.40 -1.19
CA VAL A 73 -41.28 19.42 -2.05
C VAL A 73 -41.05 20.80 -1.43
N GLN A 74 -40.84 21.83 -2.27
CA GLN A 74 -40.80 23.22 -1.82
C GLN A 74 -42.21 23.78 -1.61
N GLU A 75 -42.45 24.39 -0.46
CA GLU A 75 -43.70 25.04 -0.12
C GLU A 75 -43.43 26.50 0.29
N ILE A 76 -43.91 27.45 -0.51
CA ILE A 76 -43.75 28.89 -0.25
C ILE A 76 -44.98 29.37 0.52
N ALA A 77 -44.82 29.72 1.80
CA ALA A 77 -45.95 30.17 2.63
C ALA A 77 -46.36 31.61 2.30
N GLU A 78 -47.64 31.97 2.31
CA GLU A 78 -48.12 33.36 2.06
C GLU A 78 -47.59 34.40 3.07
N GLN A 79 -47.26 33.96 4.28
CA GLN A 79 -46.71 34.82 5.33
C GLN A 79 -45.43 34.23 5.89
N VAL A 80 -44.41 35.08 6.07
CA VAL A 80 -43.19 34.69 6.78
C VAL A 80 -43.51 34.38 8.25
N ARG A 81 -42.93 33.29 8.74
CA ARG A 81 -42.85 33.01 10.18
C ARG A 81 -41.42 33.21 10.61
N VAL A 82 -41.19 34.20 11.46
CA VAL A 82 -39.89 34.46 12.10
C VAL A 82 -39.94 33.92 13.52
N SER A 83 -38.89 33.23 13.95
CA SER A 83 -38.74 32.81 15.35
C SER A 83 -37.48 33.43 15.95
N ILE A 84 -37.63 34.17 17.04
CA ILE A 84 -36.52 34.81 17.74
C ILE A 84 -36.35 34.22 19.13
N ALA A 85 -35.13 33.79 19.46
CA ALA A 85 -34.78 33.36 20.80
C ALA A 85 -33.73 34.28 21.43
N LEU A 86 -33.90 34.56 22.72
CA LEU A 86 -32.93 35.28 23.53
C LEU A 86 -31.98 34.29 24.20
N VAL A 87 -30.68 34.50 24.01
CA VAL A 87 -29.63 33.62 24.52
C VAL A 87 -28.50 34.44 25.16
N HIS A 88 -27.67 33.78 25.97
CA HIS A 88 -26.58 34.44 26.68
C HIS A 88 -25.21 34.11 26.10
N THR A 89 -25.09 33.04 25.31
CA THR A 89 -23.82 32.61 24.73
C THR A 89 -23.99 32.14 23.29
N GLU A 90 -22.91 32.22 22.51
CA GLU A 90 -22.85 31.68 21.14
C GLU A 90 -23.17 30.17 21.10
N ALA A 91 -22.70 29.39 22.09
CA ALA A 91 -23.00 27.96 22.17
C ALA A 91 -24.52 27.70 22.35
N GLN A 92 -25.21 28.52 23.14
CA GLN A 92 -26.67 28.45 23.29
C GLN A 92 -27.39 28.85 22.00
N ALA A 93 -26.91 29.91 21.33
CA ALA A 93 -27.44 30.33 20.03
C ALA A 93 -27.41 29.17 19.03
N ARG A 94 -26.26 28.51 18.87
CA ARG A 94 -26.08 27.37 17.98
C ARG A 94 -27.01 26.20 18.31
N ALA A 95 -27.11 25.84 19.59
CA ALA A 95 -27.94 24.71 20.03
C ALA A 95 -29.45 24.97 19.81
N GLN A 96 -29.92 26.20 20.04
CA GLN A 96 -31.33 26.55 19.86
C GLN A 96 -31.73 26.73 18.40
N LEU A 97 -30.83 27.26 17.56
CA LEU A 97 -31.09 27.53 16.14
C LEU A 97 -31.68 26.32 15.42
N ASN A 98 -31.10 25.13 15.63
CA ASN A 98 -31.54 23.90 14.97
C ASN A 98 -33.00 23.55 15.33
N ALA A 99 -33.36 23.63 16.61
CA ALA A 99 -34.71 23.34 17.08
C ALA A 99 -35.75 24.36 16.59
N LEU A 100 -35.33 25.61 16.38
CA LEU A 100 -36.21 26.67 15.87
C LEU A 100 -36.48 26.52 14.37
N LEU A 101 -35.52 26.01 13.59
CA LEU A 101 -35.68 25.83 12.15
C LEU A 101 -36.71 24.75 11.77
N GLU A 102 -36.97 23.81 12.66
CA GLU A 102 -38.11 22.88 12.50
C GLU A 102 -39.47 23.60 12.56
N GLN A 103 -39.51 24.77 13.20
CA GLN A 103 -40.75 25.51 13.45
C GLN A 103 -40.96 26.66 12.45
N ALA A 104 -39.88 27.26 11.95
CA ALA A 104 -39.89 28.44 11.09
C ALA A 104 -38.75 28.40 10.04
N PRO A 105 -38.99 28.87 8.80
CA PRO A 105 -37.97 28.88 7.73
C PRO A 105 -36.87 29.92 7.93
N LEU A 106 -37.11 30.94 8.76
CA LEU A 106 -36.17 31.99 9.12
C LEU A 106 -36.15 32.16 10.65
N VAL A 107 -34.98 31.98 11.25
CA VAL A 107 -34.81 32.06 12.72
C VAL A 107 -33.68 32.99 13.10
N ALA A 108 -33.77 33.59 14.28
CA ALA A 108 -32.68 34.38 14.84
C ALA A 108 -32.49 34.10 16.34
N CYS A 109 -31.23 34.05 16.77
CA CYS A 109 -30.85 34.02 18.19
C CYS A 109 -30.10 35.30 18.53
N VAL A 110 -30.55 36.02 19.56
CA VAL A 110 -29.97 37.31 19.97
C VAL A 110 -29.19 37.14 21.28
N ALA A 111 -27.91 37.53 21.26
CA ALA A 111 -26.98 37.55 22.39
C ALA A 111 -26.39 38.96 22.57
N GLY A 112 -27.14 39.85 23.22
CA GLY A 112 -26.72 41.25 23.39
C GLY A 112 -26.64 41.96 22.03
N ALA A 113 -25.43 42.33 21.60
CA ALA A 113 -25.18 42.98 20.31
C ALA A 113 -24.91 41.98 19.16
N GLN A 114 -24.85 40.68 19.46
CA GLN A 114 -24.62 39.63 18.46
C GLN A 114 -25.93 38.96 18.07
N VAL A 115 -26.13 38.73 16.78
CA VAL A 115 -27.29 38.01 16.25
C VAL A 115 -26.80 36.86 15.37
N LEU A 116 -27.35 35.68 15.60
CA LEU A 116 -27.18 34.52 14.74
C LEU A 116 -28.49 34.27 13.98
N VAL A 117 -28.49 34.53 12.68
CA VAL A 117 -29.61 34.20 11.78
C VAL A 117 -29.37 32.82 11.17
N GLY A 118 -30.43 32.01 11.09
CA GLY A 118 -30.40 30.67 10.52
C GLY A 118 -31.49 30.48 9.47
N VAL A 119 -31.13 29.80 8.38
CA VAL A 119 -32.04 29.32 7.34
C VAL A 119 -31.64 27.91 6.92
N ALA A 120 -32.54 27.16 6.28
CA ALA A 120 -32.18 25.88 5.66
C ALA A 120 -31.08 26.10 4.61
N LEU A 121 -30.07 25.22 4.58
CA LEU A 121 -28.94 25.37 3.65
C LEU A 121 -29.36 25.35 2.17
N ALA A 122 -30.45 24.65 1.84
CA ALA A 122 -31.05 24.68 0.49
C ALA A 122 -31.66 26.04 0.10
N SER A 123 -31.83 26.97 1.04
CA SER A 123 -32.43 28.29 0.82
C SER A 123 -31.42 29.42 0.66
N ALA A 124 -30.15 29.21 1.00
CA ALA A 124 -29.13 30.25 0.89
C ALA A 124 -27.72 29.68 0.71
N ASP A 125 -26.95 30.29 -0.18
CA ASP A 125 -25.49 30.17 -0.26
C ASP A 125 -24.78 31.35 0.45
N GLU A 126 -23.45 31.35 0.44
CA GLU A 126 -22.65 32.40 1.10
C GLU A 126 -22.98 33.80 0.57
N GLN A 127 -23.18 33.94 -0.74
CA GLN A 127 -23.51 35.21 -1.37
C GLN A 127 -24.91 35.71 -1.00
N ALA A 128 -25.91 34.82 -0.96
CA ALA A 128 -27.24 35.16 -0.48
C ALA A 128 -27.21 35.63 0.98
N LEU A 129 -26.41 34.99 1.84
CA LEU A 129 -26.28 35.40 3.24
C LEU A 129 -25.55 36.74 3.39
N GLY A 130 -24.56 37.03 2.56
CA GLY A 130 -23.92 38.35 2.52
C GLY A 130 -24.88 39.47 2.13
N GLN A 131 -25.73 39.23 1.11
CA GLN A 131 -26.78 40.18 0.72
C GLN A 131 -27.82 40.36 1.84
N LEU A 132 -28.24 39.25 2.45
CA LEU A 132 -29.15 39.27 3.59
C LEU A 132 -28.57 40.06 4.77
N ALA A 133 -27.27 39.94 5.04
CA ALA A 133 -26.60 40.73 6.08
C ALA A 133 -26.68 42.23 5.83
N GLU A 134 -26.35 42.67 4.62
CA GLU A 134 -26.40 44.10 4.25
C GLU A 134 -27.83 44.65 4.34
N GLU A 135 -28.82 43.89 3.87
CA GLU A 135 -30.23 44.29 3.96
C GLU A 135 -30.74 44.34 5.41
N ILE A 136 -30.39 43.35 6.25
CA ILE A 136 -30.73 43.36 7.69
C ILE A 136 -30.12 44.59 8.36
N LEU A 137 -28.83 44.84 8.14
CA LEU A 137 -28.12 45.95 8.76
C LEU A 137 -28.68 47.31 8.31
N ALA A 138 -29.05 47.47 7.04
CA ALA A 138 -29.67 48.68 6.50
C ALA A 138 -31.06 48.94 7.13
N LEU A 139 -31.97 47.95 7.06
CA LEU A 139 -33.31 48.08 7.65
C LEU A 139 -33.25 48.29 9.17
N TYR A 140 -32.31 47.62 9.85
CA TYR A 140 -32.14 47.80 11.29
C TYR A 140 -31.61 49.19 11.65
N ARG A 141 -30.91 49.91 10.75
CA ARG A 141 -30.58 51.33 10.95
C ARG A 141 -31.76 52.26 10.68
N GLY A 142 -32.82 51.77 10.04
CA GLY A 142 -33.96 52.56 9.58
C GLY A 142 -33.82 53.06 8.15
N ASP A 143 -32.88 52.52 7.38
CA ASP A 143 -32.74 52.79 5.95
C ASP A 143 -33.91 52.15 5.17
N THR A 144 -34.26 52.67 4.00
CA THR A 144 -35.27 52.06 3.11
C THR A 144 -34.58 51.32 1.98
N LEU A 145 -34.95 50.06 1.74
CA LEU A 145 -34.44 49.29 0.61
C LEU A 145 -35.07 49.74 -0.71
N ALA A 146 -34.32 49.63 -1.81
CA ALA A 146 -34.86 49.88 -3.14
C ALA A 146 -36.02 48.90 -3.46
N PRO A 147 -37.00 49.30 -4.31
CA PRO A 147 -38.05 48.38 -4.78
C PRO A 147 -37.45 47.07 -5.31
N PHE A 148 -38.05 45.93 -4.93
CA PHE A 148 -37.60 44.63 -5.40
C PHE A 148 -38.23 44.33 -6.76
N GLU A 149 -37.47 44.58 -7.83
CA GLU A 149 -37.87 44.29 -9.22
C GLU A 149 -37.15 43.07 -9.80
N ALA A 150 -36.48 42.29 -8.95
CA ALA A 150 -35.71 41.11 -9.35
C ALA A 150 -36.58 39.84 -9.40
N LEU A 151 -36.10 38.85 -10.15
CA LEU A 151 -36.68 37.50 -10.19
C LEU A 151 -36.59 36.84 -8.81
N GLN A 152 -37.57 36.00 -8.47
CA GLN A 152 -37.53 35.17 -7.27
C GLN A 152 -36.89 33.82 -7.57
N TYR A 153 -36.44 33.12 -6.54
CA TYR A 153 -35.78 31.82 -6.72
C TYR A 153 -36.71 30.77 -7.36
N ALA A 154 -38.01 30.85 -7.10
CA ALA A 154 -39.01 29.97 -7.70
C ALA A 154 -39.08 30.14 -9.23
N ASP A 155 -38.92 31.37 -9.73
CA ASP A 155 -38.86 31.66 -11.17
C ASP A 155 -37.64 30.98 -11.83
N TYR A 156 -36.48 31.03 -11.15
CA TYR A 156 -35.28 30.33 -11.60
C TYR A 156 -35.45 28.81 -11.60
N ALA A 157 -36.10 28.26 -10.57
CA ALA A 157 -36.35 26.82 -10.48
C ALA A 157 -37.32 26.33 -11.56
N ALA A 158 -38.35 27.11 -11.89
CA ALA A 158 -39.25 26.83 -13.00
C ALA A 158 -38.52 26.88 -14.35
N TRP A 159 -37.72 27.93 -14.58
CA TRP A 159 -36.89 28.04 -15.78
C TRP A 159 -35.93 26.86 -15.95
N GLN A 160 -35.27 26.43 -14.88
CA GLN A 160 -34.38 25.27 -14.93
C GLN A 160 -35.12 23.95 -15.23
N ALA A 161 -36.37 23.81 -14.80
CA ALA A 161 -37.20 22.66 -15.15
C ALA A 161 -37.56 22.67 -16.65
N ASP A 162 -37.90 23.83 -17.20
CA ASP A 162 -38.26 23.98 -18.62
C ASP A 162 -37.06 23.79 -19.56
N LEU A 163 -35.84 24.15 -19.10
CA LEU A 163 -34.60 23.93 -19.85
C LEU A 163 -34.46 22.48 -20.35
N ASP A 164 -34.97 21.50 -19.61
CA ASP A 164 -34.84 20.08 -19.92
C ASP A 164 -35.42 19.68 -21.29
N GLU A 165 -36.37 20.45 -21.82
CA GLU A 165 -37.00 20.18 -23.11
C GLU A 165 -36.23 20.79 -24.30
N GLU A 166 -35.26 21.68 -24.04
CA GLU A 166 -34.52 22.40 -25.06
C GLU A 166 -33.39 21.59 -25.72
N ALA A 167 -33.10 21.89 -27.00
CA ALA A 167 -32.00 21.25 -27.72
C ALA A 167 -30.62 21.59 -27.10
N PHE A 168 -30.47 22.80 -26.56
CA PHE A 168 -29.27 23.26 -25.86
C PHE A 168 -29.00 22.40 -24.61
N ALA A 169 -30.02 22.18 -23.77
CA ALA A 169 -29.88 21.36 -22.58
C ALA A 169 -29.55 19.90 -22.88
N ARG A 170 -30.06 19.34 -23.98
CA ARG A 170 -29.65 17.98 -24.42
C ARG A 170 -28.15 17.89 -24.74
N GLN A 171 -27.57 18.92 -25.34
CA GLN A 171 -26.13 18.98 -25.63
C GLN A 171 -25.32 19.13 -24.34
N GLY A 172 -25.70 20.05 -23.44
CA GLY A 172 -25.05 20.19 -22.14
C GLY A 172 -25.12 18.93 -21.28
N LYS A 173 -26.27 18.25 -21.23
CA LYS A 173 -26.42 16.96 -20.55
C LYS A 173 -25.53 15.88 -21.17
N ALA A 174 -25.40 15.86 -22.50
CA ALA A 174 -24.50 14.91 -23.17
C ALA A 174 -23.03 15.18 -22.84
N TYR A 175 -22.62 16.45 -22.76
CA TYR A 175 -21.29 16.86 -22.31
C TYR A 175 -20.99 16.34 -20.89
N TRP A 176 -21.87 16.61 -19.92
CA TRP A 176 -21.67 16.15 -18.53
C TRP A 176 -21.67 14.62 -18.41
N ARG A 177 -22.54 13.91 -19.15
CA ARG A 177 -22.52 12.44 -19.20
C ARG A 177 -21.24 11.90 -19.81
N GLY A 178 -20.71 12.55 -20.84
CA GLY A 178 -19.42 12.20 -21.44
C GLY A 178 -18.28 12.34 -20.44
N LEU A 179 -18.26 13.44 -19.67
CA LEU A 179 -17.31 13.66 -18.59
C LEU A 179 -17.42 12.57 -17.52
N ALA A 180 -18.63 12.23 -17.07
CA ALA A 180 -18.85 11.17 -16.08
C ALA A 180 -18.40 9.78 -16.58
N ALA A 181 -18.68 9.46 -17.85
CA ALA A 181 -18.32 8.17 -18.44
C ALA A 181 -16.82 8.01 -18.71
N ALA A 182 -16.11 9.10 -19.02
CA ALA A 182 -14.67 9.09 -19.27
C ALA A 182 -13.82 8.94 -18.00
N GLN A 183 -14.43 9.07 -16.82
CA GLN A 183 -13.74 9.17 -15.53
C GLN A 183 -14.10 7.95 -14.67
N ALA A 184 -13.29 6.88 -14.77
CA ALA A 184 -13.33 5.79 -13.80
C ALA A 184 -12.79 6.36 -12.47
N PRO A 185 -13.54 6.33 -11.37
CA PRO A 185 -13.14 7.02 -10.15
C PRO A 185 -11.89 6.35 -9.56
N GLY A 186 -10.73 6.99 -9.73
CA GLY A 186 -9.63 6.97 -8.77
C GLY A 186 -10.12 7.61 -7.48
N ARG A 187 -11.06 6.95 -6.81
CA ARG A 187 -11.84 7.49 -5.69
C ARG A 187 -11.07 7.37 -4.39
N ARG A 188 -9.75 7.23 -4.42
CA ARG A 188 -8.97 7.04 -3.21
C ARG A 188 -7.59 7.64 -3.32
N LEU A 189 -7.24 8.50 -2.38
CA LEU A 189 -5.84 8.88 -2.24
C LEU A 189 -5.05 7.65 -1.77
N PRO A 190 -3.80 7.44 -2.22
CA PRO A 190 -3.00 6.26 -1.87
C PRO A 190 -2.74 6.10 -0.37
N PHE A 191 -3.02 7.13 0.41
CA PHE A 191 -2.83 7.26 1.87
C PHE A 191 -4.15 7.47 2.64
N GLU A 192 -5.31 7.25 2.02
CA GLU A 192 -6.62 7.42 2.67
C GLU A 192 -7.01 6.19 3.51
N ALA A 193 -7.23 6.37 4.81
CA ALA A 193 -7.79 5.37 5.72
C ALA A 193 -9.27 5.03 5.42
N ILE A 194 -9.75 3.83 5.82
CA ILE A 194 -11.17 3.47 5.72
C ILE A 194 -11.94 4.20 6.83
N GLU A 195 -13.01 4.91 6.48
CA GLU A 195 -13.84 5.65 7.44
C GLU A 195 -14.67 4.74 8.35
N GLN A 196 -14.63 5.00 9.66
CA GLN A 196 -15.77 4.82 10.57
C GLN A 196 -15.86 5.99 11.58
N GLY A 197 -16.58 7.06 11.21
CA GLY A 197 -17.06 8.05 12.19
C GLY A 197 -17.13 9.49 11.70
N ALA A 198 -18.09 10.24 12.24
CA ALA A 198 -18.40 11.61 11.87
C ALA A 198 -17.49 12.65 12.56
N GLY A 199 -16.92 13.57 11.77
CA GLY A 199 -16.22 14.77 12.23
C GLY A 199 -15.34 15.37 11.13
N GLU A 200 -15.27 16.69 11.01
CA GLU A 200 -14.42 17.40 10.04
C GLU A 200 -13.12 17.88 10.72
N ARG A 201 -11.97 17.76 10.06
CA ARG A 201 -10.71 18.40 10.48
C ARG A 201 -10.39 19.54 9.54
N ASN A 202 -10.13 20.69 10.14
CA ASN A 202 -9.75 21.92 9.44
C ASN A 202 -8.31 22.28 9.81
N GLN A 203 -7.47 22.57 8.82
CA GLN A 203 -6.16 23.19 9.02
C GLN A 203 -6.07 24.44 8.16
N CYS A 204 -5.62 25.54 8.78
CA CYS A 204 -5.50 26.83 8.12
C CYS A 204 -4.03 27.21 8.05
N GLN A 205 -3.58 27.66 6.89
CA GLN A 205 -2.27 28.27 6.74
C GLN A 205 -2.45 29.60 6.03
N ARG A 206 -1.94 30.66 6.68
CA ARG A 206 -1.73 31.93 6.00
C ARG A 206 -0.48 31.78 5.15
N LEU A 207 -0.63 31.78 3.83
CA LEU A 207 0.45 31.51 2.90
C LEU A 207 1.18 32.78 2.45
N SER A 208 2.37 32.54 1.90
CA SER A 208 3.35 33.54 1.50
C SER A 208 2.92 34.31 0.23
N PRO A 209 3.68 35.35 -0.20
CA PRO A 209 3.43 36.06 -1.46
C PRO A 209 3.48 35.20 -2.74
N GLY A 210 3.90 33.93 -2.67
CA GLY A 210 4.11 33.03 -3.81
C GLY A 210 2.83 32.71 -4.59
N LEU A 211 1.76 32.28 -3.91
CA LEU A 211 0.47 32.00 -4.57
C LEU A 211 -0.09 33.21 -5.32
N ASN A 212 0.00 34.41 -4.75
CA ASN A 212 -0.48 35.63 -5.42
C ASN A 212 0.27 35.87 -6.75
N SER A 213 1.59 35.65 -6.75
CA SER A 213 2.39 35.73 -7.97
C SER A 213 1.93 34.67 -8.98
N ALA A 214 1.69 33.44 -8.52
CA ALA A 214 1.23 32.35 -9.38
C ALA A 214 -0.13 32.66 -10.02
N LEU A 215 -1.12 33.08 -9.23
CA LEU A 215 -2.44 33.47 -9.72
C LEU A 215 -2.35 34.59 -10.76
N ALA A 216 -1.52 35.61 -10.52
CA ALA A 216 -1.30 36.72 -11.45
C ALA A 216 -0.65 36.25 -12.76
N VAL A 217 0.32 35.33 -12.70
CA VAL A 217 0.96 34.73 -13.88
C VAL A 217 -0.04 33.93 -14.71
N MET A 218 -0.86 33.07 -14.09
CA MET A 218 -1.87 32.28 -14.81
C MET A 218 -2.92 33.18 -15.47
N GLN A 219 -3.33 34.26 -14.79
CA GLN A 219 -4.22 35.26 -15.36
C GLN A 219 -3.61 35.96 -16.58
N ALA A 220 -2.34 36.37 -16.49
CA ALA A 220 -1.64 37.04 -17.58
C ALA A 220 -1.42 36.13 -18.80
N GLU A 221 -1.16 34.84 -18.56
CA GLU A 221 -0.86 33.87 -19.62
C GLU A 221 -2.11 33.34 -20.34
N ALA A 222 -3.17 32.99 -19.59
CA ALA A 222 -4.32 32.27 -20.13
C ALA A 222 -5.67 32.98 -19.91
N GLY A 223 -5.68 34.17 -19.31
CA GLY A 223 -6.90 34.94 -19.06
C GLY A 223 -7.80 34.37 -17.96
N LEU A 224 -7.30 33.42 -17.16
CA LEU A 224 -8.05 32.81 -16.07
C LEU A 224 -8.26 33.79 -14.92
N ALA A 225 -9.47 33.84 -14.36
CA ALA A 225 -9.75 34.55 -13.13
C ALA A 225 -9.08 33.84 -11.92
N PRO A 226 -8.82 34.55 -10.79
CA PRO A 226 -8.21 33.95 -9.60
C PRO A 226 -8.80 32.59 -9.13
N PRO A 227 -10.13 32.39 -9.03
CA PRO A 227 -10.70 31.08 -8.71
C PRO A 227 -10.29 29.96 -9.68
N GLU A 228 -10.17 30.27 -10.97
CA GLU A 228 -9.90 29.31 -12.03
C GLU A 228 -8.41 28.95 -12.09
N ALA A 229 -7.55 29.96 -11.90
CA ALA A 229 -6.13 29.78 -11.73
C ALA A 229 -5.82 28.94 -10.47
N LEU A 230 -6.55 29.15 -9.38
CA LEU A 230 -6.44 28.32 -8.17
C LEU A 230 -6.84 26.87 -8.47
N LEU A 231 -7.96 26.64 -9.15
CA LEU A 231 -8.39 25.29 -9.55
C LEU A 231 -7.32 24.60 -10.38
N PHE A 232 -6.71 25.32 -11.34
CA PHE A 232 -5.61 24.80 -12.15
C PHE A 232 -4.41 24.38 -11.33
N LEU A 233 -3.88 25.27 -10.49
CA LEU A 233 -2.74 24.97 -9.63
C LEU A 233 -3.05 23.80 -8.70
N TRP A 234 -4.24 23.78 -8.10
CA TRP A 234 -4.65 22.73 -7.16
C TRP A 234 -4.80 21.37 -7.87
N GLY A 235 -5.45 21.33 -9.03
CA GLY A 235 -5.57 20.12 -9.84
C GLY A 235 -4.21 19.58 -10.30
N SER A 236 -3.30 20.45 -10.72
CA SER A 236 -1.92 20.08 -11.07
C SER A 236 -1.12 19.57 -9.87
N PHE A 237 -1.25 20.21 -8.70
CA PHE A 237 -0.60 19.73 -7.48
C PHE A 237 -1.13 18.37 -7.03
N LEU A 238 -2.46 18.18 -7.01
CA LEU A 238 -3.08 16.89 -6.68
C LEU A 238 -2.65 15.79 -7.64
N SER A 239 -2.50 16.12 -8.92
CA SER A 239 -1.97 15.22 -9.94
C SER A 239 -0.55 14.73 -9.61
N VAL A 240 0.33 15.64 -9.19
CA VAL A 240 1.70 15.30 -8.78
C VAL A 240 1.71 14.52 -7.47
N LEU A 241 0.89 14.93 -6.50
CA LEU A 241 0.78 14.31 -5.19
C LEU A 241 0.29 12.85 -5.28
N THR A 242 -0.71 12.61 -6.12
CA THR A 242 -1.40 11.29 -6.20
C THR A 242 -0.86 10.39 -7.30
N ARG A 243 -0.20 10.96 -8.32
CA ARG A 243 0.11 10.30 -9.60
C ARG A 243 -1.10 9.61 -10.24
N GLN A 244 -2.32 10.03 -9.89
CA GLN A 244 -3.54 9.53 -10.49
C GLN A 244 -3.91 10.43 -11.66
N GLN A 245 -4.27 9.80 -12.77
CA GLN A 245 -4.81 10.45 -13.95
C GLN A 245 -5.83 9.50 -14.61
N PRO A 246 -6.95 10.01 -15.13
CA PRO A 246 -7.42 11.38 -14.96
C PRO A 246 -7.97 11.64 -13.53
N LEU A 247 -7.95 12.90 -13.10
CA LEU A 247 -8.53 13.38 -11.83
C LEU A 247 -9.77 14.22 -12.10
N LEU A 248 -10.79 14.09 -11.25
CA LEU A 248 -11.96 14.96 -11.31
C LEU A 248 -11.96 15.90 -10.10
N VAL A 249 -11.73 17.19 -10.37
CA VAL A 249 -11.74 18.27 -9.37
C VAL A 249 -12.93 19.20 -9.62
N ALA A 250 -13.33 19.99 -8.63
CA ALA A 250 -14.38 21.00 -8.78
C ALA A 250 -13.93 22.39 -8.35
N LEU A 251 -14.46 23.39 -9.05
CA LEU A 251 -14.49 24.77 -8.57
C LEU A 251 -15.91 25.09 -8.09
N GLU A 252 -16.02 25.62 -6.87
CA GLU A 252 -17.25 26.22 -6.40
C GLU A 252 -17.46 27.57 -7.10
N VAL A 253 -18.55 27.68 -7.84
CA VAL A 253 -18.89 28.87 -8.63
C VAL A 253 -20.27 29.41 -8.25
N ASP A 254 -20.44 30.72 -8.36
CA ASP A 254 -21.77 31.34 -8.32
C ASP A 254 -22.51 31.01 -9.62
N GLY A 255 -23.67 30.38 -9.50
CA GLY A 255 -24.55 30.05 -10.62
C GLY A 255 -25.46 31.20 -11.05
N ARG A 256 -25.39 32.38 -10.42
CA ARG A 256 -26.19 33.55 -10.81
C ARG A 256 -25.66 34.16 -12.11
N ASN A 257 -26.60 34.61 -12.93
CA ASN A 257 -26.35 35.52 -14.03
C ASN A 257 -26.72 36.97 -13.62
N ASP A 258 -26.54 37.93 -14.52
CA ASP A 258 -26.80 39.35 -14.27
C ASP A 258 -28.24 39.65 -13.81
N GLN A 259 -29.23 38.83 -14.18
CA GLN A 259 -30.63 39.01 -13.80
C GLN A 259 -30.93 38.48 -12.39
N LEU A 260 -30.08 37.58 -11.87
CA LEU A 260 -30.27 36.88 -10.60
C LEU A 260 -29.36 37.44 -9.50
N GLN A 261 -28.58 38.49 -9.78
CA GLN A 261 -27.61 39.07 -8.83
C GLN A 261 -28.24 39.49 -7.50
N HIS A 262 -29.52 39.90 -7.49
CA HIS A 262 -30.24 40.32 -6.28
C HIS A 262 -31.21 39.26 -5.73
N THR A 263 -31.23 38.07 -6.34
CA THR A 263 -32.11 36.97 -5.94
C THR A 263 -31.45 36.17 -4.82
N LEU A 264 -32.12 36.08 -3.68
CA LEU A 264 -31.71 35.19 -2.59
C LEU A 264 -32.01 33.74 -2.95
N GLY A 265 -31.10 32.84 -2.60
CA GLY A 265 -31.22 31.42 -2.89
C GLY A 265 -29.90 30.67 -2.85
N HIS A 266 -29.95 29.37 -3.15
CA HIS A 266 -28.77 28.52 -3.22
C HIS A 266 -28.34 28.32 -4.69
N PHE A 267 -27.55 29.24 -5.22
CA PHE A 267 -27.08 29.18 -6.61
C PHE A 267 -25.67 28.59 -6.74
N ALA A 268 -24.94 28.41 -5.63
CA ALA A 268 -23.63 27.78 -5.63
C ALA A 268 -23.67 26.44 -6.38
N ARG A 269 -22.78 26.27 -7.35
CA ARG A 269 -22.61 25.05 -8.15
C ARG A 269 -21.20 24.52 -7.99
N ARG A 270 -21.04 23.20 -8.06
CA ARG A 270 -19.73 22.55 -8.16
C ARG A 270 -19.41 22.28 -9.62
N LEU A 271 -18.68 23.19 -10.28
CA LEU A 271 -18.29 23.04 -11.68
C LEU A 271 -17.19 21.95 -11.79
N PRO A 272 -17.49 20.75 -12.31
CA PRO A 272 -16.51 19.67 -12.37
C PRO A 272 -15.57 19.87 -13.56
N GLN A 273 -14.28 19.62 -13.34
CA GLN A 273 -13.24 19.69 -14.35
C GLN A 273 -12.39 18.43 -14.29
N ALA A 274 -12.32 17.73 -15.42
CA ALA A 274 -11.35 16.65 -15.58
C ALA A 274 -9.97 17.27 -15.76
N PHE A 275 -9.05 16.90 -14.88
CA PHE A 275 -7.62 17.10 -15.04
C PHE A 275 -7.04 15.83 -15.65
N ASN A 276 -6.39 16.00 -16.80
CA ASN A 276 -5.63 14.95 -17.43
C ASN A 276 -4.28 15.52 -17.83
N LEU A 277 -3.32 15.49 -16.91
CA LEU A 277 -1.99 15.99 -17.21
C LEU A 277 -1.30 15.07 -18.24
N GLN A 278 -0.74 15.68 -19.28
CA GLN A 278 0.05 14.95 -20.27
C GLN A 278 1.51 14.92 -19.83
N PRO A 279 2.10 13.74 -19.55
CA PRO A 279 3.49 13.65 -19.13
C PRO A 279 4.44 14.25 -20.18
N GLY A 280 5.41 15.02 -19.71
CA GLY A 280 6.43 15.72 -20.49
C GLY A 280 5.96 17.03 -21.13
N LEU A 281 4.67 17.38 -21.03
CA LEU A 281 4.14 18.60 -21.62
C LEU A 281 4.33 19.79 -20.68
N ALA A 282 4.71 20.94 -21.23
CA ALA A 282 4.95 22.14 -20.43
C ALA A 282 3.67 22.61 -19.72
N LEU A 283 3.79 23.13 -18.50
CA LEU A 283 2.65 23.64 -17.74
C LEU A 283 1.83 24.68 -18.54
N ARG A 284 2.50 25.51 -19.36
CA ARG A 284 1.85 26.50 -20.26
C ARG A 284 0.85 25.87 -21.23
N GLU A 285 1.22 24.77 -21.86
CA GLU A 285 0.38 24.09 -22.86
C GLU A 285 -0.82 23.43 -22.17
N GLN A 286 -0.59 22.87 -20.99
CA GLN A 286 -1.62 22.27 -20.15
C GLN A 286 -2.60 23.34 -19.62
N LEU A 287 -2.10 24.52 -19.23
CA LEU A 287 -2.90 25.68 -18.83
C LEU A 287 -3.81 26.16 -19.96
N ALA A 288 -3.29 26.26 -21.19
CA ALA A 288 -4.08 26.67 -22.35
C ALA A 288 -5.21 25.66 -22.65
N ALA A 289 -4.90 24.35 -22.61
CA ALA A 289 -5.91 23.30 -22.79
C ALA A 289 -6.98 23.35 -21.68
N PHE A 290 -6.56 23.54 -20.43
CA PHE A 290 -7.46 23.68 -19.29
C PHE A 290 -8.39 24.90 -19.44
N ALA A 291 -7.87 26.05 -19.87
CA ALA A 291 -8.68 27.25 -20.07
C ALA A 291 -9.79 27.04 -21.11
N VAL A 292 -9.50 26.33 -22.20
CA VAL A 292 -10.50 25.97 -23.23
C VAL A 292 -11.58 25.06 -22.65
N GLN A 293 -11.18 24.00 -21.95
CA GLN A 293 -12.10 23.05 -21.33
C GLN A 293 -12.99 23.72 -20.26
N LEU A 294 -12.40 24.60 -19.45
CA LEU A 294 -13.12 25.34 -18.42
C LEU A 294 -14.16 26.28 -19.03
N ALA A 295 -13.81 26.99 -20.10
CA ALA A 295 -14.73 27.87 -20.82
C ALA A 295 -15.91 27.08 -21.43
N GLU A 296 -15.64 25.90 -22.00
CA GLU A 296 -16.69 25.00 -22.47
C GLU A 296 -17.59 24.53 -21.32
N GLY A 297 -17.00 24.05 -20.21
CA GLY A 297 -17.75 23.62 -19.03
C GLY A 297 -18.64 24.72 -18.44
N ARG A 298 -18.16 25.97 -18.40
CA ARG A 298 -18.95 27.14 -17.98
C ARG A 298 -20.16 27.38 -18.89
N SER A 299 -20.00 27.20 -20.20
CA SER A 299 -21.11 27.37 -21.15
C SER A 299 -22.26 26.39 -20.92
N TRP A 300 -21.99 25.26 -20.24
CA TRP A 300 -22.96 24.22 -19.92
C TRP A 300 -23.39 24.19 -18.44
N LEU A 301 -23.03 25.21 -17.65
CA LEU A 301 -23.25 25.22 -16.18
C LEU A 301 -24.73 25.05 -15.81
N ASP A 302 -25.63 25.74 -16.51
CA ASP A 302 -27.07 25.65 -16.23
C ASP A 302 -27.67 24.25 -16.51
N CYS A 303 -26.98 23.45 -17.34
CA CYS A 303 -27.34 22.08 -17.66
C CYS A 303 -26.72 21.04 -16.73
N LEU A 304 -25.90 21.45 -15.74
CA LEU A 304 -25.25 20.56 -14.81
C LEU A 304 -26.27 19.94 -13.84
N ASN A 305 -26.30 18.61 -13.83
CA ASN A 305 -27.11 17.82 -12.91
C ASN A 305 -26.19 17.02 -11.98
N GLU A 306 -25.88 17.58 -10.81
CA GLU A 306 -25.03 16.96 -9.80
C GLU A 306 -25.59 15.62 -9.26
N PRO A 307 -26.91 15.43 -9.07
CA PRO A 307 -27.47 14.12 -8.76
C PRO A 307 -27.16 13.03 -9.80
N ASP A 308 -27.27 13.34 -11.09
CA ASP A 308 -26.94 12.41 -12.18
C ASP A 308 -25.45 12.07 -12.18
N MET A 309 -24.59 13.08 -11.98
CA MET A 309 -23.13 12.89 -11.83
C MET A 309 -22.80 11.99 -10.63
N SER A 310 -23.46 12.22 -9.49
CA SER A 310 -23.31 11.40 -8.28
C SER A 310 -23.78 9.96 -8.51
N ALA A 311 -24.92 9.75 -9.18
CA ALA A 311 -25.45 8.43 -9.50
C ALA A 311 -24.54 7.66 -10.47
N ALA A 312 -23.90 8.36 -11.41
CA ALA A 312 -22.85 7.81 -12.28
C ALA A 312 -21.51 7.59 -11.53
N GLY A 313 -21.40 8.05 -10.28
CA GLY A 313 -20.20 7.88 -9.50
C GLY A 313 -19.06 8.84 -9.85
N ALA A 314 -19.38 9.96 -10.50
CA ALA A 314 -18.46 10.98 -10.98
C ALA A 314 -18.62 12.30 -10.22
N LEU A 315 -19.00 12.26 -8.93
CA LEU A 315 -18.97 13.47 -8.11
C LEU A 315 -17.50 13.80 -7.77
N PRO A 316 -17.03 15.03 -8.03
CA PRO A 316 -15.69 15.45 -7.65
C PRO A 316 -15.54 15.39 -6.13
N VAL A 317 -14.54 14.66 -5.66
CA VAL A 317 -14.20 14.53 -4.23
C VAL A 317 -13.03 15.44 -3.83
N PHE A 318 -12.52 16.21 -4.79
CA PHE A 318 -11.50 17.23 -4.62
C PHE A 318 -12.08 18.54 -5.12
N ALA A 319 -12.12 19.55 -4.28
CA ALA A 319 -12.74 20.82 -4.65
C ALA A 319 -11.95 22.01 -4.10
N CYS A 320 -12.17 23.17 -4.71
CA CYS A 320 -11.70 24.42 -4.18
C CYS A 320 -12.76 25.52 -4.32
N ALA A 321 -12.69 26.51 -3.44
CA ALA A 321 -13.47 27.73 -3.51
C ALA A 321 -12.55 28.93 -3.30
N TYR A 322 -12.89 30.04 -3.95
CA TYR A 322 -12.18 31.30 -3.79
C TYR A 322 -13.19 32.39 -3.44
N THR A 323 -13.11 32.93 -2.23
CA THR A 323 -13.99 34.00 -1.79
C THR A 323 -13.21 35.31 -1.64
N GLN A 324 -13.82 36.39 -2.14
CA GLN A 324 -13.35 37.75 -1.90
C GLN A 324 -14.19 38.32 -0.77
N SER A 325 -13.66 38.27 0.46
CA SER A 325 -14.35 38.88 1.59
C SER A 325 -13.89 40.34 1.70
N PRO A 326 -14.77 41.35 1.54
CA PRO A 326 -14.48 42.65 2.11
C PRO A 326 -14.36 42.43 3.61
N ALA A 327 -13.25 42.83 4.22
CA ALA A 327 -13.03 42.72 5.65
C ALA A 327 -14.13 43.49 6.42
N ALA A 328 -15.25 42.84 6.71
CA ALA A 328 -16.36 43.42 7.43
C ALA A 328 -16.33 42.87 8.85
N GLU A 329 -15.90 43.69 9.80
CA GLU A 329 -15.99 43.40 11.25
C GLU A 329 -17.44 43.15 11.72
N GLN A 330 -18.43 43.44 10.87
CA GLN A 330 -19.86 43.43 11.17
C GLN A 330 -20.57 42.11 10.92
N TRP A 331 -20.08 41.20 10.06
CA TRP A 331 -20.75 39.93 9.82
C TRP A 331 -19.85 38.80 9.31
N ARG A 332 -20.27 37.55 9.53
CA ARG A 332 -19.60 36.35 8.99
C ARG A 332 -20.61 35.24 8.66
N VAL A 333 -20.29 34.42 7.67
CA VAL A 333 -21.13 33.29 7.25
C VAL A 333 -20.52 31.97 7.70
N GLU A 334 -21.37 31.03 8.10
CA GLU A 334 -21.02 29.64 8.42
C GLU A 334 -22.05 28.70 7.80
N LEU A 335 -21.62 27.72 7.01
CA LEU A 335 -22.49 26.74 6.38
C LEU A 335 -22.27 25.37 7.04
N ASP A 336 -23.34 24.61 7.32
CA ASP A 336 -23.25 23.18 7.66
C ASP A 336 -22.80 22.41 6.43
N ASP A 337 -21.51 22.50 6.14
CA ASP A 337 -20.95 21.87 4.97
C ASP A 337 -20.51 20.45 5.31
N TYR A 338 -21.39 19.49 5.07
CA TYR A 338 -20.93 18.11 4.90
C TYR A 338 -20.47 17.97 3.45
N ARG A 339 -19.27 18.48 3.23
CA ARG A 339 -18.50 18.17 2.04
C ARG A 339 -18.20 16.68 2.10
N ASN A 340 -18.78 15.88 1.19
CA ASN A 340 -18.30 14.52 0.95
C ASN A 340 -16.95 14.55 0.20
N ASP A 341 -16.19 15.64 0.37
CA ASP A 341 -14.92 15.91 -0.27
C ASP A 341 -13.83 15.26 0.58
N LYS A 342 -12.93 14.57 -0.08
CA LYS A 342 -11.73 14.04 0.57
C LYS A 342 -10.80 15.18 0.95
N LEU A 343 -10.68 16.18 0.07
CA LEU A 343 -9.94 17.41 0.31
C LEU A 343 -10.68 18.60 -0.31
N PHE A 344 -10.92 19.61 0.52
CA PHE A 344 -11.44 20.90 0.06
C PHE A 344 -10.46 22.03 0.38
N LEU A 345 -10.06 22.77 -0.66
CA LEU A 345 -9.19 23.93 -0.53
C LEU A 345 -10.00 25.23 -0.60
N SER A 346 -10.18 25.89 0.54
CA SER A 346 -10.76 27.24 0.59
C SER A 346 -9.65 28.28 0.49
N ALA A 347 -9.80 29.23 -0.42
CA ALA A 347 -8.97 30.42 -0.53
C ALA A 347 -9.79 31.67 -0.22
N ARG A 348 -9.30 32.51 0.70
CA ARG A 348 -9.95 33.77 1.06
C ARG A 348 -9.01 34.94 0.76
N ALA A 349 -9.40 35.80 -0.16
CA ALA A 349 -8.66 37.02 -0.45
C ALA A 349 -8.82 38.02 0.71
N GLN A 350 -7.72 38.61 1.16
CA GLN A 350 -7.63 39.62 2.22
C GLN A 350 -6.78 40.80 1.74
N ALA A 351 -6.82 41.92 2.45
CA ALA A 351 -6.12 43.14 2.08
C ALA A 351 -4.59 42.97 1.93
N ASP A 352 -4.01 41.97 2.60
CA ASP A 352 -2.57 41.70 2.66
C ASP A 352 -2.18 40.29 2.15
N GLY A 353 -3.09 39.57 1.49
CA GLY A 353 -2.78 38.27 0.88
C GLY A 353 -3.98 37.35 0.67
N VAL A 354 -3.72 36.07 0.39
CA VAL A 354 -4.76 35.01 0.32
C VAL A 354 -4.53 34.03 1.46
N CYS A 355 -5.57 33.76 2.25
CA CYS A 355 -5.55 32.75 3.31
C CYS A 355 -6.06 31.42 2.74
N LEU A 356 -5.28 30.35 2.86
CA LEU A 356 -5.73 29.01 2.47
C LEU A 356 -6.14 28.20 3.69
N GLN A 357 -7.22 27.45 3.52
CA GLN A 357 -7.68 26.45 4.48
C GLN A 357 -7.89 25.14 3.73
N LEU A 358 -7.27 24.07 4.23
CA LEU A 358 -7.47 22.72 3.75
C LEU A 358 -8.35 21.97 4.75
N SER A 359 -9.48 21.49 4.27
CA SER A 359 -10.47 20.73 5.03
C SER A 359 -10.50 19.28 4.56
N ALA A 360 -10.60 18.35 5.50
CA ALA A 360 -10.67 16.91 5.21
C ALA A 360 -11.47 16.16 6.29
N PRO A 361 -11.98 14.94 6.00
CA PRO A 361 -12.64 14.09 6.99
C PRO A 361 -11.73 13.78 8.18
N GLY A 362 -12.28 13.88 9.40
CA GLY A 362 -11.51 13.99 10.63
C GLY A 362 -10.80 12.72 11.09
N GLN A 363 -11.11 11.54 10.54
CA GLN A 363 -10.36 10.31 10.84
C GLN A 363 -9.38 9.92 9.74
N GLY A 364 -9.49 10.50 8.54
CA GLY A 364 -8.67 10.14 7.38
C GLY A 364 -7.26 10.76 7.37
N PHE A 365 -7.09 11.95 7.98
CA PHE A 365 -5.85 12.74 7.83
C PHE A 365 -5.35 13.34 9.14
N ALA A 366 -4.05 13.21 9.40
CA ALA A 366 -3.39 13.88 10.51
C ALA A 366 -3.26 15.40 10.25
N PRO A 367 -3.47 16.27 11.26
CA PRO A 367 -3.30 17.72 11.11
C PRO A 367 -1.94 18.13 10.51
N ALA A 368 -0.87 17.46 10.94
CA ALA A 368 0.48 17.70 10.43
C ALA A 368 0.63 17.38 8.93
N GLN A 369 -0.14 16.40 8.42
CA GLN A 369 -0.13 16.04 7.00
C GLN A 369 -0.80 17.12 6.15
N LEU A 370 -1.98 17.61 6.57
CA LEU A 370 -2.68 18.70 5.88
C LEU A 370 -1.83 19.98 5.87
N GLN A 371 -1.16 20.28 6.99
CA GLN A 371 -0.22 21.40 7.08
C GLN A 371 0.97 21.25 6.12
N ALA A 372 1.52 20.05 6.01
CA ALA A 372 2.61 19.77 5.07
C ALA A 372 2.16 19.95 3.61
N TRP A 373 0.95 19.50 3.25
CA TRP A 373 0.42 19.70 1.90
C TRP A 373 0.13 21.15 1.56
N LEU A 374 -0.37 21.95 2.49
CA LEU A 374 -0.54 23.40 2.26
C LEU A 374 0.81 24.08 1.98
N ALA A 375 1.86 23.71 2.74
CA ALA A 375 3.20 24.25 2.52
C ALA A 375 3.82 23.76 1.21
N GLN A 376 3.60 22.49 0.84
CA GLN A 376 4.03 21.93 -0.44
C GLN A 376 3.29 22.53 -1.64
N PHE A 377 2.00 22.84 -1.48
CA PHE A 377 1.20 23.52 -2.49
C PHE A 377 1.70 24.94 -2.74
N ASP A 378 2.08 25.69 -1.70
CA ASP A 378 2.65 27.03 -1.85
C ASP A 378 3.97 26.99 -2.65
N THR A 379 4.86 26.05 -2.31
CA THR A 379 6.11 25.84 -3.04
C THR A 379 5.86 25.45 -4.50
N PHE A 380 4.91 24.54 -4.75
CA PHE A 380 4.52 24.15 -6.10
C PHE A 380 4.00 25.35 -6.89
N ALA A 381 3.11 26.16 -6.32
CA ALA A 381 2.56 27.35 -6.96
C ALA A 381 3.66 28.38 -7.30
N LEU A 382 4.63 28.58 -6.40
CA LEU A 382 5.77 29.45 -6.63
C LEU A 382 6.64 28.96 -7.80
N ASN A 383 6.95 27.66 -7.84
CA ASN A 383 7.74 27.06 -8.91
C ASN A 383 7.01 27.10 -10.26
N ALA A 384 5.70 26.86 -10.26
CA ALA A 384 4.84 27.01 -11.44
C ALA A 384 4.86 28.45 -11.98
N ALA A 385 4.85 29.46 -11.09
CA ALA A 385 4.95 30.86 -11.49
C ALA A 385 6.32 31.23 -12.08
N ALA A 386 7.39 30.58 -11.60
CA ALA A 386 8.75 30.85 -12.02
C ALA A 386 9.08 30.26 -13.39
N ASP A 387 8.54 29.07 -13.73
CA ASP A 387 8.79 28.40 -14.99
C ASP A 387 7.58 27.62 -15.52
N LEU A 388 6.77 28.26 -16.36
CA LEU A 388 5.66 27.61 -17.09
C LEU A 388 6.13 26.63 -18.17
N GLY A 389 7.43 26.61 -18.52
CA GLY A 389 8.01 25.69 -19.49
C GLY A 389 8.31 24.31 -18.91
N CYS A 390 8.37 24.20 -17.58
CA CYS A 390 8.61 22.94 -16.89
C CYS A 390 7.33 22.09 -16.84
N ALA A 391 7.49 20.77 -16.95
CA ALA A 391 6.38 19.84 -16.79
C ALA A 391 6.01 19.70 -15.29
N PRO A 392 4.72 19.63 -14.92
CA PRO A 392 4.28 19.60 -13.53
C PRO A 392 4.95 18.51 -12.68
N GLU A 393 5.14 17.31 -13.23
CA GLU A 393 5.76 16.17 -12.57
C GLU A 393 7.27 16.33 -12.34
N GLN A 394 7.91 17.30 -12.99
CA GLN A 394 9.31 17.67 -12.80
C GLN A 394 9.46 18.84 -11.82
N MET A 395 8.37 19.44 -11.36
CA MET A 395 8.41 20.55 -10.41
C MET A 395 8.57 20.04 -8.99
N ASN A 396 9.55 20.59 -8.28
CA ASN A 396 9.73 20.32 -6.86
C ASN A 396 8.51 20.81 -6.07
N THR A 397 7.97 19.94 -5.22
CA THR A 397 6.89 20.28 -4.29
C THR A 397 7.42 20.71 -2.93
N VAL A 398 8.73 20.60 -2.71
CA VAL A 398 9.41 20.98 -1.47
C VAL A 398 10.51 22.01 -1.73
N ASP A 399 10.62 22.98 -0.84
CA ASP A 399 11.71 23.96 -0.84
C ASP A 399 12.95 23.39 -0.13
N ALA A 400 14.05 24.15 -0.10
CA ALA A 400 15.29 23.72 0.51
C ALA A 400 15.18 23.48 2.04
N GLU A 401 14.33 24.23 2.74
CA GLU A 401 14.13 24.09 4.18
C GLU A 401 13.29 22.84 4.49
N GLN A 402 12.22 22.62 3.73
CA GLN A 402 11.36 21.44 3.78
C GLN A 402 12.14 20.18 3.41
N ALA A 403 12.95 20.22 2.35
CA ALA A 403 13.84 19.13 1.97
C ALA A 403 14.86 18.83 3.08
N ALA A 404 15.46 19.85 3.70
CA ALA A 404 16.36 19.66 4.84
C ALA A 404 15.64 19.06 6.06
N ALA A 405 14.38 19.44 6.33
CA ALA A 405 13.58 18.87 7.41
C ALA A 405 13.19 17.41 7.16
N LEU A 406 12.80 17.07 5.94
CA LEU A 406 12.57 15.69 5.47
C LEU A 406 13.84 14.87 5.63
N LEU A 407 14.95 15.36 5.08
CA LEU A 407 16.25 14.72 5.17
C LEU A 407 16.63 14.48 6.62
N ALA A 408 16.54 15.50 7.47
CA ALA A 408 16.86 15.40 8.89
C ALA A 408 15.91 14.49 9.67
N ARG A 409 14.68 14.20 9.17
CA ARG A 409 13.74 13.25 9.78
C ARG A 409 14.12 11.81 9.45
N PHE A 410 14.50 11.54 8.20
CA PHE A 410 14.82 10.20 7.72
C PHE A 410 16.32 9.86 7.74
N ASP A 411 17.15 10.82 8.16
CA ASP A 411 18.57 10.69 8.52
C ASP A 411 18.78 10.66 10.05
N ARG A 412 17.71 10.48 10.85
CA ARG A 412 17.78 10.38 12.34
C ARG A 412 18.38 9.08 12.86
N SER A 413 19.04 8.30 12.02
CA SER A 413 19.56 7.00 12.42
C SER A 413 20.47 7.16 13.65
N LEU A 414 20.13 6.47 14.73
CA LEU A 414 20.97 6.42 15.93
C LEU A 414 22.37 5.98 15.50
N ALA A 415 23.39 6.76 15.85
CA ALA A 415 24.77 6.39 15.59
C ALA A 415 25.03 5.01 16.21
N LEU A 416 25.44 4.05 15.38
CA LEU A 416 25.83 2.74 15.86
C LEU A 416 27.10 2.90 16.71
N PRO A 417 27.19 2.26 17.89
CA PRO A 417 28.41 2.29 18.68
C PRO A 417 29.59 1.77 17.87
N ALA A 418 30.71 2.50 17.85
CA ALA A 418 31.96 2.01 17.30
C ALA A 418 32.44 0.81 18.13
N ALA A 419 32.82 -0.29 17.46
CA ALA A 419 33.27 -1.50 18.15
C ALA A 419 34.68 -1.91 17.71
N ALA A 420 35.42 -2.52 18.63
CA ALA A 420 36.82 -2.89 18.45
C ALA A 420 37.04 -4.11 17.53
N ASP A 421 36.03 -4.98 17.39
CA ASP A 421 36.06 -6.15 16.50
C ASP A 421 34.78 -6.22 15.65
N ASP A 422 34.91 -5.88 14.37
CA ASP A 422 33.84 -5.92 13.38
C ASP A 422 33.83 -7.24 12.61
N ALA A 423 33.89 -8.36 13.34
CA ALA A 423 33.72 -9.70 12.79
C ALA A 423 32.42 -10.31 13.31
N LEU A 424 31.59 -10.79 12.38
CA LEU A 424 30.25 -11.32 12.70
C LEU A 424 30.28 -12.50 13.68
N HIS A 425 31.23 -13.43 13.51
CA HIS A 425 31.45 -14.53 14.45
C HIS A 425 31.99 -14.06 15.81
N GLY A 426 32.68 -12.92 15.86
CA GLY A 426 33.18 -12.34 17.10
C GLY A 426 32.07 -11.97 18.08
N LEU A 427 30.88 -11.61 17.59
CA LEU A 427 29.70 -11.38 18.44
C LEU A 427 29.25 -12.67 19.15
N PHE A 428 29.35 -13.81 18.47
CA PHE A 428 29.07 -15.13 19.04
C PHE A 428 30.17 -15.56 20.01
N GLU A 429 31.45 -15.38 19.67
CA GLU A 429 32.60 -15.75 20.52
C GLU A 429 32.56 -15.04 21.87
N GLN A 430 32.15 -13.76 21.89
CA GLN A 430 31.93 -13.01 23.13
C GLN A 430 30.89 -13.69 24.04
N MET A 431 29.76 -14.12 23.47
CA MET A 431 28.74 -14.85 24.23
C MET A 431 29.20 -16.25 24.64
N ALA A 432 29.98 -16.94 23.80
CA ALA A 432 30.54 -18.24 24.15
C ALA A 432 31.51 -18.17 25.33
N ALA A 433 32.32 -17.11 25.41
CA ALA A 433 33.20 -16.86 26.55
C ALA A 433 32.42 -16.50 27.83
N LEU A 434 31.35 -15.71 27.72
CA LEU A 434 30.54 -15.26 28.87
C LEU A 434 29.59 -16.35 29.38
N HIS A 435 29.05 -17.18 28.49
CA HIS A 435 27.97 -18.12 28.76
C HIS A 435 28.21 -19.52 28.16
N PRO A 436 29.36 -20.17 28.45
CA PRO A 436 29.79 -21.39 27.76
C PRO A 436 28.81 -22.57 27.88
N GLN A 437 28.09 -22.66 29.00
CA GLN A 437 27.18 -23.78 29.31
C GLN A 437 25.72 -23.54 28.87
N ARG A 438 25.38 -22.34 28.38
CA ARG A 438 24.02 -22.11 27.85
C ARG A 438 23.84 -22.86 26.54
N ILE A 439 22.62 -23.29 26.23
CA ILE A 439 22.30 -23.90 24.95
C ILE A 439 22.26 -22.83 23.86
N ALA A 440 23.14 -22.97 22.87
CA ALA A 440 23.23 -22.08 21.71
C ALA A 440 22.31 -22.52 20.58
N LEU A 441 22.21 -23.84 20.34
CA LEU A 441 21.53 -24.41 19.17
C LEU A 441 20.77 -25.68 19.55
N GLN A 442 19.55 -25.81 19.01
CA GLN A 442 18.69 -26.97 19.22
C GLN A 442 17.95 -27.38 17.94
N ILE A 443 17.87 -28.68 17.70
CA ILE A 443 16.98 -29.31 16.71
C ILE A 443 16.45 -30.63 17.31
N GLY A 444 15.13 -30.73 17.49
CA GLY A 444 14.54 -31.82 18.26
C GLY A 444 15.20 -31.96 19.64
N ASP A 445 15.70 -33.17 19.93
CA ASP A 445 16.41 -33.49 21.18
C ASP A 445 17.91 -33.16 21.15
N GLN A 446 18.47 -32.86 19.97
CA GLN A 446 19.88 -32.50 19.85
C GLN A 446 20.09 -31.06 20.33
N ARG A 447 21.05 -30.87 21.24
CA ARG A 447 21.37 -29.57 21.85
C ARG A 447 22.87 -29.39 21.89
N LEU A 448 23.35 -28.23 21.44
CA LEU A 448 24.73 -27.81 21.63
C LEU A 448 24.78 -26.60 22.54
N SER A 449 25.67 -26.65 23.53
CA SER A 449 26.08 -25.49 24.30
C SER A 449 26.91 -24.51 23.45
N TYR A 450 27.03 -23.26 23.90
CA TYR A 450 27.91 -22.28 23.25
C TYR A 450 29.35 -22.79 23.14
N ALA A 451 29.89 -23.42 24.19
CA ALA A 451 31.25 -23.96 24.17
C ALA A 451 31.42 -25.13 23.18
N GLU A 452 30.42 -26.01 23.07
CA GLU A 452 30.46 -27.13 22.11
C GLU A 452 30.35 -26.64 20.67
N LEU A 453 29.46 -25.68 20.40
CA LEU A 453 29.31 -25.08 19.09
C LEU A 453 30.59 -24.35 18.66
N ASP A 454 31.19 -23.58 19.57
CA ASP A 454 32.44 -22.85 19.32
C ASP A 454 33.60 -23.80 19.01
N ARG A 455 33.77 -24.86 19.80
CA ARG A 455 34.80 -25.88 19.58
C ARG A 455 34.66 -26.56 18.21
N ARG A 456 33.46 -26.99 17.83
CA ARG A 456 33.21 -27.63 16.53
C ARG A 456 33.47 -26.67 15.37
N ALA A 457 33.07 -25.40 15.52
CA ALA A 457 33.32 -24.37 14.51
C ALA A 457 34.83 -24.08 14.38
N ASP A 458 35.59 -24.07 15.48
CA ASP A 458 37.04 -23.90 15.50
C ASP A 458 37.79 -25.05 14.80
N GLU A 459 37.35 -26.29 15.01
CA GLU A 459 37.89 -27.48 14.35
C GLU A 459 37.73 -27.39 12.83
N LEU A 460 36.53 -27.03 12.37
CA LEU A 460 36.28 -26.78 10.96
C LEU A 460 37.11 -25.61 10.42
N ALA A 461 37.20 -24.52 11.17
CA ALA A 461 37.94 -23.33 10.76
C ALA A 461 39.43 -23.65 10.52
N ARG A 462 40.04 -24.49 11.37
CA ARG A 462 41.43 -24.93 11.21
C ARG A 462 41.62 -25.74 9.93
N ALA A 463 40.70 -26.67 9.65
CA ALA A 463 40.73 -27.46 8.42
C ALA A 463 40.59 -26.56 7.17
N LEU A 464 39.65 -25.61 7.18
CA LEU A 464 39.46 -24.66 6.08
C LEU A 464 40.67 -23.75 5.87
N GLN A 465 41.34 -23.30 6.95
CA GLN A 465 42.58 -22.53 6.82
C GLN A 465 43.73 -23.33 6.19
N ALA A 466 43.78 -24.64 6.43
CA ALA A 466 44.73 -25.55 5.77
C ALA A 466 44.40 -25.73 4.28
N CYS A 467 43.13 -25.66 3.89
CA CYS A 467 42.66 -25.59 2.50
C CYS A 467 42.90 -24.22 1.83
N GLY A 468 43.50 -23.26 2.55
CA GLY A 468 43.84 -21.95 2.02
C GLY A 468 42.69 -20.93 2.08
N VAL A 469 41.64 -21.18 2.84
CA VAL A 469 40.55 -20.21 3.05
C VAL A 469 41.08 -18.99 3.83
N GLY A 470 40.62 -17.81 3.43
CA GLY A 470 40.91 -16.51 4.06
C GLY A 470 39.93 -15.43 3.61
N GLY A 471 40.29 -14.16 3.85
CA GLY A 471 39.43 -13.01 3.50
C GLY A 471 38.99 -13.02 2.04
N ASP A 472 37.68 -12.83 1.83
CA ASP A 472 37.00 -12.84 0.53
C ASP A 472 36.99 -14.20 -0.22
N SER A 473 37.57 -15.27 0.35
CA SER A 473 37.36 -16.64 -0.16
C SER A 473 35.91 -17.05 0.06
N VAL A 474 35.21 -17.46 -1.01
CA VAL A 474 33.85 -18.00 -0.91
C VAL A 474 33.90 -19.51 -0.69
N VAL A 475 33.22 -19.99 0.35
CA VAL A 475 33.05 -21.42 0.65
C VAL A 475 31.56 -21.76 0.56
N ALA A 476 31.22 -22.65 -0.37
CA ALA A 476 29.85 -23.11 -0.54
C ALA A 476 29.50 -24.19 0.49
N VAL A 477 28.26 -24.18 0.99
CA VAL A 477 27.73 -25.17 1.93
C VAL A 477 26.45 -25.75 1.36
N TYR A 478 26.47 -27.04 1.05
CA TYR A 478 25.34 -27.79 0.52
C TYR A 478 24.75 -28.71 1.60
N GLY A 479 23.51 -28.46 1.98
CA GLY A 479 22.82 -29.27 2.98
C GLY A 479 21.51 -28.68 3.47
N SER A 480 20.68 -29.56 4.05
CA SER A 480 19.41 -29.21 4.69
C SER A 480 19.60 -28.65 6.11
N ARG A 481 18.50 -28.30 6.78
CA ARG A 481 18.52 -27.79 8.17
C ARG A 481 19.09 -28.85 9.11
N SER A 482 20.20 -28.52 9.78
CA SER A 482 20.84 -29.40 10.75
C SER A 482 21.68 -28.60 11.76
N VAL A 483 22.29 -29.28 12.74
CA VAL A 483 23.28 -28.63 13.62
C VAL A 483 24.54 -28.28 12.84
N GLU A 484 24.91 -29.16 11.93
CA GLU A 484 26.12 -29.15 11.13
C GLU A 484 26.16 -27.95 10.19
N ILE A 485 25.02 -27.47 9.69
CA ILE A 485 25.01 -26.26 8.86
C ILE A 485 25.43 -25.03 9.65
N VAL A 486 24.97 -24.86 10.89
CA VAL A 486 25.36 -23.72 11.74
C VAL A 486 26.84 -23.81 12.12
N VAL A 487 27.33 -25.03 12.41
CA VAL A 487 28.77 -25.28 12.59
C VAL A 487 29.56 -24.88 11.34
N ALA A 488 29.07 -25.24 10.15
CA ALA A 488 29.70 -24.92 8.88
C ALA A 488 29.81 -23.40 8.66
N LEU A 489 28.70 -22.67 8.85
CA LEU A 489 28.67 -21.22 8.68
C LEU A 489 29.65 -20.52 9.64
N LEU A 490 29.64 -20.88 10.93
CA LEU A 490 30.56 -20.28 11.92
C LEU A 490 32.02 -20.64 11.63
N GLY A 491 32.31 -21.90 11.26
CA GLY A 491 33.67 -22.33 10.95
C GLY A 491 34.24 -21.64 9.70
N ILE A 492 33.42 -21.38 8.69
CA ILE A 492 33.82 -20.60 7.50
C ILE A 492 34.19 -19.16 7.90
N LEU A 493 33.34 -18.51 8.70
CA LEU A 493 33.59 -17.14 9.16
C LEU A 493 34.86 -17.05 10.02
N LYS A 494 35.06 -18.01 10.94
CA LYS A 494 36.27 -18.13 11.79
C LYS A 494 37.52 -18.41 10.96
N ALA A 495 37.42 -19.20 9.89
CA ALA A 495 38.52 -19.40 8.95
C ALA A 495 38.90 -18.09 8.22
N GLY A 496 37.97 -17.14 8.15
CA GLY A 496 38.08 -15.84 7.49
C GLY A 496 37.38 -15.77 6.13
N GLY A 497 36.71 -16.85 5.70
CA GLY A 497 35.98 -16.90 4.44
C GLY A 497 34.55 -16.40 4.56
N ALA A 498 33.89 -16.29 3.41
CA ALA A 498 32.48 -15.99 3.28
C ALA A 498 31.69 -17.25 2.90
N TYR A 499 30.56 -17.49 3.54
CA TYR A 499 29.74 -18.64 3.18
C TYR A 499 28.78 -18.33 2.03
N LEU A 500 28.53 -19.35 1.20
CA LEU A 500 27.48 -19.39 0.18
C LEU A 500 26.58 -20.61 0.47
N PRO A 501 25.38 -20.42 1.01
CA PRO A 501 24.45 -21.53 1.25
C PRO A 501 23.85 -22.00 -0.08
N LEU A 502 23.79 -23.32 -0.27
CA LEU A 502 23.20 -24.00 -1.41
C LEU A 502 22.05 -24.87 -0.92
N ASP A 503 20.83 -24.52 -1.33
CA ASP A 503 19.63 -25.26 -0.97
C ASP A 503 19.53 -26.54 -1.79
N PRO A 504 19.49 -27.73 -1.17
CA PRO A 504 19.33 -28.98 -1.89
C PRO A 504 18.04 -29.09 -2.71
N GLY A 505 17.02 -28.29 -2.39
CA GLY A 505 15.79 -28.22 -3.19
C GLY A 505 15.92 -27.41 -4.49
N TYR A 506 17.09 -26.83 -4.80
CA TYR A 506 17.30 -26.13 -6.06
C TYR A 506 17.71 -27.08 -7.18
N PRO A 507 17.32 -26.81 -8.45
CA PRO A 507 17.77 -27.59 -9.59
C PRO A 507 19.30 -27.62 -9.71
N ALA A 508 19.86 -28.74 -10.15
CA ALA A 508 21.30 -28.94 -10.24
C ALA A 508 22.01 -27.93 -11.16
N GLU A 509 21.38 -27.52 -12.27
CA GLU A 509 21.92 -26.46 -13.16
C GLU A 509 22.09 -25.14 -12.37
N ARG A 510 21.11 -24.80 -11.53
CA ARG A 510 21.15 -23.58 -10.71
C ARG A 510 22.25 -23.66 -9.64
N LEU A 511 22.37 -24.80 -8.98
CA LEU A 511 23.43 -25.04 -7.99
C LEU A 511 24.82 -24.94 -8.62
N SER A 512 25.01 -25.57 -9.78
CA SER A 512 26.24 -25.53 -10.56
C SER A 512 26.58 -24.10 -11.00
N PHE A 513 25.58 -23.34 -11.48
CA PHE A 513 25.72 -21.94 -11.82
C PHE A 513 26.19 -21.10 -10.62
N MET A 514 25.54 -21.23 -9.46
CA MET A 514 25.89 -20.48 -8.25
C MET A 514 27.32 -20.78 -7.78
N LEU A 515 27.72 -22.06 -7.80
CA LEU A 515 29.09 -22.50 -7.49
C LEU A 515 30.12 -21.85 -8.42
N HIS A 516 29.83 -21.86 -9.73
CA HIS A 516 30.73 -21.32 -10.74
C HIS A 516 30.83 -19.79 -10.70
N ASP A 517 29.70 -19.08 -10.70
CA ASP A 517 29.65 -17.61 -10.69
C ASP A 517 30.27 -17.06 -9.39
N ALA A 518 30.13 -17.79 -8.28
CA ALA A 518 30.76 -17.43 -7.02
C ALA A 518 32.27 -17.70 -6.95
N ARG A 519 32.82 -18.48 -7.89
CA ARG A 519 34.20 -19.00 -7.85
C ARG A 519 34.52 -19.63 -6.49
N ALA A 520 33.61 -20.48 -6.01
CA ALA A 520 33.77 -21.13 -4.71
C ALA A 520 35.11 -21.88 -4.64
N GLN A 521 35.88 -21.65 -3.58
CA GLN A 521 37.17 -22.32 -3.37
C GLN A 521 36.97 -23.72 -2.81
N CYS A 522 36.00 -23.86 -1.91
CA CYS A 522 35.63 -25.12 -1.27
C CYS A 522 34.12 -25.31 -1.32
N LEU A 523 33.70 -26.56 -1.37
CA LEU A 523 32.32 -27.01 -1.20
C LEU A 523 32.27 -27.96 -0.01
N ILE A 524 31.56 -27.56 1.05
CA ILE A 524 31.25 -28.42 2.19
C ILE A 524 29.89 -29.08 1.92
N SER A 525 29.88 -30.41 1.90
CA SER A 525 28.67 -31.20 1.70
C SER A 525 28.28 -31.86 3.03
N LEU A 526 27.08 -31.52 3.52
CA LEU A 526 26.52 -32.09 4.76
C LEU A 526 25.66 -33.33 4.51
N GLN A 527 25.34 -33.57 3.24
CA GLN A 527 24.61 -34.71 2.73
C GLN A 527 25.19 -35.09 1.35
N PRO A 528 24.88 -36.29 0.80
CA PRO A 528 25.32 -36.66 -0.53
C PRO A 528 24.94 -35.61 -1.57
N LEU A 529 25.89 -35.21 -2.42
CA LEU A 529 25.60 -34.36 -3.57
C LEU A 529 24.75 -35.15 -4.56
N ALA A 530 23.81 -34.48 -5.23
CA ALA A 530 23.17 -35.06 -6.40
C ALA A 530 24.20 -35.24 -7.53
N ASP A 531 24.11 -36.35 -8.26
CA ASP A 531 25.10 -36.76 -9.26
C ASP A 531 25.19 -35.79 -10.46
N ASP A 532 24.12 -35.04 -10.70
CA ASP A 532 23.96 -34.04 -11.75
C ASP A 532 24.51 -32.65 -11.38
N ILE A 533 24.95 -32.44 -10.14
CA ILE A 533 25.59 -31.18 -9.74
C ILE A 533 27.03 -31.13 -10.28
N GLU A 534 27.24 -30.30 -11.29
CA GLU A 534 28.56 -30.03 -11.85
C GLU A 534 29.39 -29.14 -10.91
N VAL A 535 30.42 -29.73 -10.32
CA VAL A 535 31.41 -28.99 -9.52
C VAL A 535 32.65 -28.73 -10.37
N ALA A 536 32.98 -27.44 -10.55
CA ALA A 536 34.09 -27.02 -11.40
C ALA A 536 35.45 -27.64 -10.98
N PRO A 537 36.34 -27.95 -11.94
CA PRO A 537 37.70 -28.39 -11.64
C PRO A 537 38.43 -27.37 -10.77
N GLY A 538 38.93 -27.79 -9.61
CA GLY A 538 39.66 -26.93 -8.66
C GLY A 538 38.88 -26.53 -7.40
N VAL A 539 37.56 -26.75 -7.35
CA VAL A 539 36.79 -26.64 -6.10
C VAL A 539 37.12 -27.82 -5.19
N GLN A 540 37.63 -27.56 -3.99
CA GLN A 540 37.92 -28.62 -3.02
C GLN A 540 36.61 -29.10 -2.37
N ARG A 541 36.26 -30.37 -2.57
CA ARG A 541 35.10 -30.99 -1.92
C ARG A 541 35.51 -31.49 -0.54
N LEU A 542 34.77 -31.08 0.49
CA LEU A 542 35.00 -31.42 1.88
C LEU A 542 33.74 -32.07 2.45
N GLN A 543 33.89 -33.24 3.06
CA GLN A 543 32.86 -33.80 3.93
C GLN A 543 33.18 -33.43 5.37
N LEU A 544 32.20 -32.90 6.11
CA LEU A 544 32.41 -32.38 7.45
C LEU A 544 33.02 -33.43 8.39
N ASP A 545 32.52 -34.67 8.33
CA ASP A 545 32.94 -35.78 9.20
C ASP A 545 34.27 -36.43 8.79
N ALA A 546 34.78 -36.12 7.59
CA ALA A 546 36.01 -36.68 7.06
C ALA A 546 37.19 -35.70 7.09
N LEU A 547 37.03 -34.55 7.77
CA LEU A 547 38.09 -33.55 7.87
C LEU A 547 39.24 -34.08 8.75
N PRO A 548 40.50 -33.91 8.32
CA PRO A 548 41.63 -34.35 9.11
C PRO A 548 41.69 -33.57 10.44
N PRO A 549 41.86 -34.24 11.60
CA PRO A 549 42.01 -33.55 12.87
C PRO A 549 43.20 -32.59 12.79
N SER A 550 42.95 -31.31 13.08
CA SER A 550 43.92 -30.22 12.90
C SER A 550 44.31 -29.58 14.24
N ASP A 551 44.29 -30.36 15.32
CA ASP A 551 44.35 -29.90 16.72
C ASP A 551 45.65 -29.15 17.14
N LEU A 552 46.58 -28.92 16.21
CA LEU A 552 47.93 -28.44 16.52
C LEU A 552 48.26 -27.03 15.99
N LEU A 553 47.41 -26.39 15.17
CA LEU A 553 47.67 -25.04 14.64
C LEU A 553 46.73 -23.99 15.25
N PRO A 554 47.24 -22.87 15.80
CA PRO A 554 46.38 -21.80 16.29
C PRO A 554 45.63 -21.15 15.13
N LEU A 555 44.34 -20.87 15.33
CA LEU A 555 43.55 -20.10 14.37
C LEU A 555 44.15 -18.70 14.19
N ARG A 556 44.31 -18.29 12.94
CA ARG A 556 44.84 -16.96 12.59
C ARG A 556 43.71 -16.08 12.09
N LYS A 557 43.63 -14.83 12.52
CA LYS A 557 42.71 -13.84 11.92
C LYS A 557 43.15 -13.57 10.47
N ARG A 558 42.33 -14.00 9.49
CA ARG A 558 42.60 -13.86 8.04
C ARG A 558 41.61 -12.95 7.30
N HIS A 559 40.78 -12.22 8.04
CA HIS A 559 39.75 -11.32 7.51
C HIS A 559 39.89 -9.93 8.14
N SER A 560 39.22 -8.96 7.52
CA SER A 560 39.02 -7.60 8.05
C SER A 560 37.52 -7.32 8.16
N ALA A 561 37.15 -6.18 8.74
CA ALA A 561 35.77 -5.70 8.77
C ALA A 561 35.17 -5.58 7.35
N ALA A 562 36.00 -5.19 6.38
CA ALA A 562 35.58 -5.03 4.99
C ALA A 562 35.46 -6.37 4.25
N SER A 563 36.04 -7.46 4.76
CA SER A 563 35.99 -8.78 4.11
C SER A 563 34.57 -9.33 4.05
N LEU A 564 34.27 -10.12 3.03
CA LEU A 564 32.97 -10.76 2.87
C LEU A 564 32.66 -11.68 4.06
N ALA A 565 31.44 -11.59 4.58
CA ALA A 565 30.88 -12.53 5.53
C ALA A 565 30.03 -13.59 4.82
N TYR A 566 29.24 -13.17 3.83
CA TYR A 566 28.42 -14.09 3.06
C TYR A 566 28.07 -13.58 1.67
N VAL A 567 27.72 -14.52 0.80
CA VAL A 567 27.12 -14.27 -0.51
C VAL A 567 25.79 -14.99 -0.57
N ILE A 568 24.72 -14.25 -0.84
CA ILE A 568 23.37 -14.81 -1.02
C ILE A 568 22.87 -14.41 -2.40
N TYR A 569 22.38 -15.39 -3.17
CA TYR A 569 21.86 -15.15 -4.50
C TYR A 569 20.40 -14.72 -4.47
N THR A 570 20.06 -13.79 -5.36
CA THR A 570 18.69 -13.35 -5.64
C THR A 570 18.37 -13.56 -7.12
N SER A 571 17.09 -13.55 -7.50
CA SER A 571 16.66 -13.56 -8.90
C SER A 571 17.18 -12.35 -9.66
N GLY A 572 17.39 -12.49 -10.97
CA GLY A 572 17.99 -11.44 -11.79
C GLY A 572 17.12 -11.07 -12.99
N SER A 573 16.93 -9.77 -13.23
CA SER A 573 16.12 -9.24 -14.34
C SER A 573 16.61 -9.66 -15.74
N THR A 574 17.87 -10.10 -15.87
CA THR A 574 18.45 -10.63 -17.12
C THR A 574 18.30 -12.16 -17.24
N GLY A 575 17.51 -12.79 -16.38
CA GLY A 575 17.28 -14.23 -16.33
C GLY A 575 18.39 -15.08 -15.70
N LYS A 576 19.38 -14.45 -15.04
CA LYS A 576 20.44 -15.16 -14.30
C LYS A 576 20.49 -14.67 -12.85
N PRO A 577 20.56 -15.59 -11.86
CA PRO A 577 20.71 -15.21 -10.47
C PRO A 577 21.93 -14.31 -10.22
N LYS A 578 21.84 -13.41 -9.25
CA LYS A 578 22.91 -12.47 -8.88
C LYS A 578 23.28 -12.62 -7.40
N GLY A 579 24.57 -12.79 -7.11
CA GLY A 579 25.09 -12.89 -5.74
C GLY A 579 25.25 -11.52 -5.09
N VAL A 580 24.58 -11.27 -3.97
CA VAL A 580 24.74 -10.07 -3.15
C VAL A 580 25.88 -10.29 -2.17
N MET A 581 26.88 -9.39 -2.21
CA MET A 581 28.09 -9.47 -1.39
C MET A 581 27.95 -8.65 -0.10
N ILE A 582 27.88 -9.32 1.05
CA ILE A 582 27.78 -8.67 2.36
C ILE A 582 29.08 -8.82 3.13
N SER A 583 29.63 -7.71 3.63
CA SER A 583 30.83 -7.71 4.47
C SER A 583 30.53 -7.99 5.94
N HIS A 584 31.54 -8.32 6.74
CA HIS A 584 31.38 -8.43 8.19
C HIS A 584 30.89 -7.12 8.81
N ALA A 585 31.43 -5.97 8.39
CA ALA A 585 30.98 -4.66 8.88
C ALA A 585 29.48 -4.43 8.61
N ASN A 586 29.00 -4.80 7.41
CA ASN A 586 27.59 -4.69 7.06
C ASN A 586 26.71 -5.57 7.97
N ALA A 587 27.08 -6.84 8.13
CA ALA A 587 26.33 -7.79 8.94
C ALA A 587 26.34 -7.41 10.43
N CYS A 588 27.50 -7.01 10.98
CA CYS A 588 27.62 -6.53 12.35
C CYS A 588 26.76 -5.29 12.61
N ALA A 589 26.74 -4.33 11.68
CA ALA A 589 25.89 -3.15 11.78
C ALA A 589 24.40 -3.54 11.87
N SER A 590 23.96 -4.44 10.99
CA SER A 590 22.59 -4.99 10.99
C SER A 590 22.25 -5.71 12.30
N THR A 591 23.12 -6.59 12.80
CA THR A 591 22.91 -7.32 14.07
C THR A 591 22.87 -6.39 15.28
N ARG A 592 23.74 -5.38 15.35
CA ARG A 592 23.74 -4.38 16.44
C ARG A 592 22.49 -3.52 16.41
N ALA A 593 22.05 -3.10 15.23
CA ALA A 593 20.80 -2.37 15.09
C ALA A 593 19.61 -3.17 15.63
N ARG A 594 19.59 -4.51 15.47
CA ARG A 594 18.54 -5.38 16.04
C ARG A 594 18.55 -5.33 17.56
N GLY A 595 19.73 -5.45 18.17
CA GLY A 595 19.89 -5.37 19.63
C GLY A 595 19.48 -4.02 20.23
N LEU A 596 19.51 -2.93 19.44
CA LEU A 596 19.05 -1.61 19.86
C LEU A 596 17.53 -1.42 19.68
N PHE A 597 16.95 -2.00 18.64
CA PHE A 597 15.53 -1.88 18.33
C PHE A 597 14.67 -2.77 19.23
N TYR A 598 15.00 -4.06 19.29
CA TYR A 598 14.27 -5.05 20.07
C TYR A 598 14.69 -5.01 21.53
N ARG A 599 13.82 -4.48 22.39
CA ARG A 599 14.07 -4.34 23.83
C ARG A 599 13.63 -5.57 24.63
N GLN A 600 12.83 -6.44 24.04
CA GLN A 600 12.39 -7.68 24.64
C GLN A 600 13.59 -8.65 24.76
N PRO A 601 13.67 -9.46 25.83
CA PRO A 601 14.73 -10.44 25.97
C PRO A 601 14.59 -11.56 24.92
N LEU A 602 15.60 -11.68 24.05
CA LEU A 602 15.69 -12.77 23.07
C LEU A 602 16.20 -14.04 23.74
N LEU A 603 15.29 -14.89 24.24
CA LEU A 603 15.66 -16.13 24.92
C LEU A 603 15.82 -17.30 23.94
N ARG A 604 14.83 -17.49 23.06
CA ARG A 604 14.73 -18.60 22.11
C ARG A 604 14.14 -18.11 20.79
N PHE A 605 14.88 -18.28 19.70
CA PHE A 605 14.47 -17.86 18.37
C PHE A 605 14.16 -19.08 17.50
N LEU A 606 12.95 -19.17 16.96
CA LEU A 606 12.59 -20.21 16.00
C LEU A 606 12.96 -19.78 14.58
N MET A 607 13.85 -20.53 13.96
CA MET A 607 14.41 -20.27 12.64
C MET A 607 13.54 -20.88 11.54
N LEU A 608 12.67 -20.08 10.93
CA LEU A 608 11.80 -20.53 9.83
C LEU A 608 12.38 -20.25 8.45
N SER A 609 13.25 -19.26 8.28
CA SER A 609 13.84 -18.94 6.96
C SER A 609 14.78 -20.04 6.46
N SER A 610 14.81 -20.28 5.14
CA SER A 610 15.85 -21.11 4.51
C SER A 610 17.21 -20.41 4.64
N PHE A 611 18.28 -21.19 4.79
CA PHE A 611 19.65 -20.68 4.90
C PHE A 611 20.11 -19.96 3.63
N SER A 612 19.48 -20.24 2.49
CA SER A 612 19.70 -19.55 1.21
C SER A 612 19.05 -18.17 1.14
N PHE A 613 18.33 -17.74 2.18
CA PHE A 613 17.78 -16.39 2.32
C PHE A 613 18.51 -15.61 3.41
N ASP A 614 18.63 -14.31 3.21
CA ASP A 614 19.29 -13.39 4.14
C ASP A 614 18.58 -13.25 5.49
N SER A 615 17.26 -13.41 5.55
CA SER A 615 16.51 -13.46 6.82
C SER A 615 17.01 -14.55 7.77
N SER A 616 17.67 -15.60 7.28
CA SER A 616 18.36 -16.59 8.10
C SER A 616 19.49 -15.97 8.96
N VAL A 617 20.19 -14.97 8.41
CA VAL A 617 21.30 -14.29 9.08
C VAL A 617 20.81 -13.55 10.31
N ALA A 618 19.63 -12.93 10.23
CA ALA A 618 18.98 -12.31 11.37
C ALA A 618 18.71 -13.34 12.48
N GLY A 619 18.08 -14.47 12.15
CA GLY A 619 17.79 -15.51 13.13
C GLY A 619 19.05 -16.07 13.81
N ILE A 620 20.07 -16.44 13.03
CA ILE A 620 21.31 -17.03 13.55
C ILE A 620 22.08 -16.04 14.41
N PHE A 621 22.51 -14.92 13.81
CA PHE A 621 23.51 -14.08 14.45
C PHE A 621 22.93 -13.14 15.49
N TRP A 622 21.65 -12.75 15.39
CA TRP A 622 21.02 -11.99 16.47
C TRP A 622 20.84 -12.84 17.72
N SER A 623 20.36 -14.09 17.57
CA SER A 623 20.18 -15.03 18.69
C SER A 623 21.49 -15.34 19.38
N LEU A 624 22.51 -15.70 18.59
CA LEU A 624 23.82 -16.06 19.10
C LEU A 624 24.58 -14.87 19.70
N ALA A 625 24.39 -13.65 19.16
CA ALA A 625 25.02 -12.44 19.72
C ALA A 625 24.39 -12.00 21.05
N GLN A 626 23.17 -12.43 21.37
CA GLN A 626 22.45 -12.07 22.60
C GLN A 626 22.51 -13.17 23.67
N GLY A 627 23.21 -14.28 23.42
CA GLY A 627 23.30 -15.40 24.36
C GLY A 627 22.02 -16.25 24.44
N GLY A 628 21.14 -16.16 23.44
CA GLY A 628 19.90 -16.93 23.32
C GLY A 628 20.11 -18.31 22.67
N THR A 629 19.03 -19.08 22.53
CA THR A 629 19.03 -20.37 21.83
C THR A 629 18.41 -20.25 20.44
N LEU A 630 19.15 -20.62 19.40
CA LEU A 630 18.63 -20.82 18.06
C LEU A 630 17.92 -22.18 17.98
N CYS A 631 16.63 -22.18 17.68
CA CYS A 631 15.82 -23.40 17.56
C CYS A 631 15.50 -23.64 16.07
N LEU A 632 15.87 -24.81 15.56
CA LEU A 632 15.53 -25.24 14.21
C LEU A 632 14.33 -26.22 14.28
N PRO A 633 13.27 -26.01 13.49
CA PRO A 633 12.21 -27.00 13.35
C PRO A 633 12.73 -28.24 12.61
N GLY A 634 12.17 -29.42 12.92
CA GLY A 634 12.37 -30.61 12.10
C GLY A 634 11.78 -30.42 10.69
N GLU A 635 12.20 -31.26 9.74
CA GLU A 635 11.82 -31.11 8.33
C GLU A 635 10.31 -31.15 8.09
N GLU A 636 9.59 -32.07 8.75
CA GLU A 636 8.13 -32.15 8.67
C GLU A 636 7.43 -31.04 9.46
N GLU A 637 7.97 -30.66 10.63
CA GLU A 637 7.41 -29.58 11.45
C GLU A 637 7.48 -28.24 10.71
N HIS A 638 8.58 -27.97 10.01
CA HIS A 638 8.84 -26.70 9.33
C HIS A 638 7.74 -26.28 8.33
N LYS A 639 7.11 -27.25 7.67
CA LYS A 639 6.12 -27.00 6.60
C LYS A 639 4.67 -26.98 7.11
N ASP A 640 4.44 -27.37 8.36
CA ASP A 640 3.11 -27.61 8.92
C ASP A 640 2.78 -26.59 10.03
N PRO A 641 1.87 -25.63 9.78
CA PRO A 641 1.50 -24.60 10.75
C PRO A 641 1.02 -25.15 12.11
N GLN A 642 0.34 -26.28 12.12
CA GLN A 642 -0.17 -26.89 13.35
C GLN A 642 0.96 -27.46 14.20
N ARG A 643 1.89 -28.18 13.55
CA ARG A 643 3.09 -28.71 14.22
C ARG A 643 4.01 -27.58 14.69
N LEU A 644 4.10 -26.49 13.94
CA LEU A 644 4.83 -25.29 14.37
C LEU A 644 4.19 -24.63 15.61
N GLY A 645 2.86 -24.53 15.67
CA GLY A 645 2.16 -24.05 16.87
C GLY A 645 2.52 -24.88 18.11
N ALA A 646 2.45 -26.21 17.97
CA ALA A 646 2.83 -27.14 19.05
C ALA A 646 4.33 -27.03 19.42
N LEU A 647 5.22 -26.83 18.45
CA LEU A 647 6.65 -26.61 18.67
C LEU A 647 6.90 -25.29 19.43
N ILE A 648 6.21 -24.21 19.05
CA ILE A 648 6.33 -22.89 19.68
C ILE A 648 6.00 -22.98 21.17
N GLU A 649 4.93 -23.71 21.50
CA GLU A 649 4.50 -23.90 22.89
C GLU A 649 5.43 -24.86 23.64
N ARG A 650 5.74 -26.03 23.06
CA ARG A 650 6.62 -27.03 23.69
C ARG A 650 8.00 -26.46 24.03
N GLU A 651 8.60 -25.76 23.08
CA GLU A 651 9.95 -25.22 23.21
C GLU A 651 9.97 -23.82 23.81
N GLN A 652 8.82 -23.25 24.20
CA GLN A 652 8.72 -21.92 24.80
C GLN A 652 9.44 -20.85 23.95
N ILE A 653 9.14 -20.85 22.64
CA ILE A 653 9.75 -19.93 21.70
C ILE A 653 9.38 -18.49 22.05
N SER A 654 10.39 -17.61 22.12
CA SER A 654 10.20 -16.20 22.47
C SER A 654 10.03 -15.30 21.25
N HIS A 655 10.72 -15.65 20.14
CA HIS A 655 10.77 -14.86 18.93
C HIS A 655 10.79 -15.77 17.70
N PHE A 656 10.17 -15.32 16.61
CA PHE A 656 10.41 -15.87 15.28
C PHE A 656 10.17 -14.82 14.21
N LEU A 657 10.75 -15.04 13.04
CA LEU A 657 10.51 -14.25 11.83
C LEU A 657 9.82 -15.12 10.79
N ALA A 658 8.72 -14.62 10.23
CA ALA A 658 7.96 -15.29 9.19
C ALA A 658 7.47 -14.31 8.13
N LEU A 659 6.90 -14.85 7.05
CA LEU A 659 6.11 -14.07 6.11
C LEU A 659 4.73 -13.77 6.74
N PRO A 660 4.11 -12.61 6.45
CA PRO A 660 2.74 -12.32 6.89
C PRO A 660 1.76 -13.46 6.60
N SER A 661 1.78 -13.98 5.36
CA SER A 661 0.89 -15.08 4.92
C SER A 661 1.08 -16.38 5.71
N PHE A 662 2.33 -16.71 6.04
CA PHE A 662 2.63 -17.92 6.82
C PHE A 662 2.30 -17.73 8.29
N TYR A 663 2.61 -16.55 8.84
CA TYR A 663 2.26 -16.22 10.22
C TYR A 663 0.75 -16.29 10.47
N ALA A 664 -0.06 -15.80 9.53
CA ALA A 664 -1.52 -15.86 9.62
C ALA A 664 -2.05 -17.28 9.90
N GLN A 665 -1.37 -18.31 9.41
CA GLN A 665 -1.77 -19.71 9.65
C GLN A 665 -1.21 -20.25 10.95
N ILE A 666 0.04 -19.95 11.28
CA ILE A 666 0.63 -20.35 12.57
C ILE A 666 -0.21 -19.79 13.71
N LEU A 667 -0.66 -18.54 13.58
CA LEU A 667 -1.50 -17.85 14.56
C LEU A 667 -2.76 -18.65 14.92
N GLU A 668 -3.31 -19.47 14.01
CA GLU A 668 -4.49 -20.28 14.27
C GLU A 668 -4.28 -21.39 15.30
N HIS A 669 -3.05 -21.85 15.40
CA HIS A 669 -2.63 -22.96 16.24
C HIS A 669 -1.88 -22.52 17.50
N LEU A 670 -1.88 -21.22 17.79
CA LEU A 670 -1.32 -20.67 19.04
C LEU A 670 -2.45 -20.48 20.07
N GLU A 671 -2.23 -21.02 21.27
CA GLU A 671 -3.15 -20.86 22.40
C GLU A 671 -2.57 -19.90 23.46
N GLN A 672 -1.47 -20.29 24.12
CA GLN A 672 -0.82 -19.48 25.17
C GLN A 672 0.71 -19.53 25.06
N PRO A 673 1.28 -18.98 23.97
CA PRO A 673 2.70 -19.11 23.71
C PRO A 673 3.54 -18.18 24.59
N ALA A 674 4.80 -18.56 24.87
CA ALA A 674 5.78 -17.72 25.56
C ALA A 674 6.38 -16.60 24.67
N LEU A 675 5.66 -16.22 23.61
CA LEU A 675 6.12 -15.28 22.60
C LEU A 675 6.18 -13.86 23.15
N SER A 676 7.37 -13.27 23.10
CA SER A 676 7.59 -11.85 23.39
C SER A 676 7.42 -10.99 22.14
N CYS A 677 7.82 -11.50 20.98
CA CYS A 677 7.71 -10.78 19.71
C CYS A 677 7.54 -11.73 18.52
N VAL A 678 6.68 -11.36 17.58
CA VAL A 678 6.58 -11.95 16.24
C VAL A 678 7.05 -10.92 15.23
N ILE A 679 7.91 -11.34 14.33
CA ILE A 679 8.44 -10.48 13.26
C ILE A 679 7.86 -10.96 11.94
N VAL A 680 7.28 -10.05 11.17
CA VAL A 680 6.84 -10.30 9.80
C VAL A 680 7.68 -9.49 8.82
N ALA A 681 8.09 -10.11 7.72
CA ALA A 681 8.91 -9.46 6.69
C ALA A 681 8.70 -10.12 5.32
N GLY A 682 9.20 -9.50 4.27
CA GLY A 682 9.25 -10.08 2.92
C GLY A 682 7.96 -9.96 2.10
N GLU A 683 6.84 -9.61 2.71
CA GLU A 683 5.58 -9.27 2.02
C GLU A 683 4.96 -8.02 2.66
N ALA A 684 4.01 -7.39 1.99
CA ALA A 684 3.20 -6.36 2.64
C ALA A 684 2.37 -7.01 3.76
N CYS A 685 2.42 -6.46 4.97
CA CYS A 685 1.63 -6.95 6.09
C CYS A 685 0.17 -6.47 5.94
N PRO A 686 -0.81 -7.39 5.87
CA PRO A 686 -2.23 -6.99 5.82
C PRO A 686 -2.67 -6.39 7.16
N PRO A 687 -3.50 -5.31 7.17
CA PRO A 687 -4.08 -4.77 8.40
C PRO A 687 -4.88 -5.80 9.19
N GLU A 688 -5.57 -6.71 8.52
CA GLU A 688 -6.39 -7.76 9.13
C GLU A 688 -5.55 -8.71 9.99
N LEU A 689 -4.32 -9.00 9.54
CA LEU A 689 -3.38 -9.83 10.29
C LEU A 689 -2.95 -9.13 11.59
N ALA A 690 -2.70 -7.82 11.54
CA ALA A 690 -2.32 -7.04 12.71
C ALA A 690 -3.44 -7.00 13.75
N VAL A 691 -4.68 -6.76 13.31
CA VAL A 691 -5.86 -6.78 14.19
C VAL A 691 -6.05 -8.16 14.82
N ARG A 692 -6.00 -9.23 14.01
CA ARG A 692 -6.14 -10.62 14.49
C ARG A 692 -5.04 -11.01 15.47
N HIS A 693 -3.80 -10.62 15.21
CA HIS A 693 -2.67 -10.82 16.13
C HIS A 693 -2.98 -10.22 17.50
N ARG A 694 -3.39 -8.94 17.56
CA ARG A 694 -3.63 -8.24 18.82
C ARG A 694 -4.80 -8.82 19.61
N GLN A 695 -5.84 -9.30 18.91
CA GLN A 695 -6.97 -9.98 19.55
C GLN A 695 -6.57 -11.30 20.22
N ARG A 696 -5.66 -12.06 19.60
CA ARG A 696 -5.24 -13.38 20.11
C ARG A 696 -4.06 -13.33 21.07
N LEU A 697 -3.09 -12.44 20.84
CA LEU A 697 -1.79 -12.40 21.53
C LEU A 697 -1.49 -11.01 22.11
N VAL A 698 -2.33 -10.57 23.06
CA VAL A 698 -2.30 -9.19 23.64
C VAL A 698 -0.94 -8.77 24.21
N GLN A 699 -0.13 -9.72 24.71
CA GLN A 699 1.18 -9.44 25.33
C GLN A 699 2.37 -9.62 24.39
N THR A 700 2.15 -10.04 23.15
CA THR A 700 3.20 -10.27 22.17
C THR A 700 3.30 -9.05 21.26
N LEU A 701 4.52 -8.57 21.02
CA LEU A 701 4.75 -7.50 20.06
C LEU A 701 4.69 -8.05 18.62
N LEU A 702 4.00 -7.38 17.71
CA LEU A 702 4.13 -7.62 16.26
C LEU A 702 4.99 -6.52 15.65
N VAL A 703 6.02 -6.91 14.89
CA VAL A 703 6.88 -5.96 14.16
C VAL A 703 6.86 -6.28 12.67
N ASN A 704 6.56 -5.28 11.85
CA ASN A 704 6.69 -5.33 10.40
C ASN A 704 8.09 -4.82 10.01
N GLU A 705 8.95 -5.71 9.56
CA GLU A 705 10.30 -5.40 9.07
C GLU A 705 10.32 -5.29 7.55
N TYR A 706 11.17 -4.38 7.06
CA TYR A 706 11.47 -4.27 5.65
C TYR A 706 12.97 -4.08 5.43
N GLY A 707 13.48 -4.78 4.42
CA GLY A 707 14.72 -4.45 3.77
C GLY A 707 15.03 -5.39 2.60
N PRO A 708 15.71 -4.89 1.56
CA PRO A 708 16.26 -5.73 0.50
C PRO A 708 17.55 -6.42 0.97
N SER A 709 17.94 -7.51 0.29
CA SER A 709 19.19 -8.22 0.57
C SER A 709 20.44 -7.36 0.41
N GLU A 710 20.36 -6.35 -0.46
CA GLU A 710 21.39 -5.34 -0.67
C GLU A 710 21.61 -4.39 0.53
N SER A 711 20.78 -4.50 1.59
CA SER A 711 20.87 -3.71 2.82
C SER A 711 21.16 -4.53 4.09
N ALA A 712 21.66 -5.77 3.94
CA ALA A 712 21.94 -6.69 5.04
C ALA A 712 20.70 -7.01 5.89
N VAL A 713 19.72 -7.66 5.26
CA VAL A 713 18.48 -8.24 5.83
C VAL A 713 17.34 -7.23 6.04
N TRP A 714 17.60 -6.08 6.67
CA TRP A 714 16.55 -5.14 7.07
C TRP A 714 17.13 -3.73 7.18
N CYS A 715 16.30 -2.71 6.91
CA CYS A 715 16.69 -1.31 6.99
C CYS A 715 15.60 -0.41 7.61
N SER A 716 14.37 -0.93 7.77
CA SER A 716 13.28 -0.26 8.47
C SER A 716 12.46 -1.25 9.29
N ALA A 717 11.77 -0.72 10.30
CA ALA A 717 10.82 -1.51 11.08
C ALA A 717 9.68 -0.64 11.62
N HIS A 718 8.50 -1.24 11.72
CA HIS A 718 7.32 -0.66 12.37
C HIS A 718 6.85 -1.61 13.48
N ALA A 719 6.84 -1.13 14.72
CA ALA A 719 6.28 -1.86 15.86
C ALA A 719 4.78 -1.55 15.97
N LEU A 720 3.94 -2.58 15.85
CA LEU A 720 2.48 -2.43 15.87
C LEU A 720 1.96 -2.39 17.31
N GLU A 721 2.12 -1.23 17.95
CA GLU A 721 1.62 -0.97 19.31
C GLU A 721 0.12 -0.68 19.36
N GLN A 722 -0.49 -0.36 18.22
CA GLN A 722 -1.91 -0.04 18.06
C GLN A 722 -2.48 -0.70 16.81
N ASP A 723 -3.81 -0.82 16.72
CA ASP A 723 -4.46 -1.30 15.51
C ASP A 723 -4.18 -0.31 14.37
N PRO A 724 -3.83 -0.81 13.17
CA PRO A 724 -3.58 0.04 12.01
C PRO A 724 -4.83 0.86 11.69
N GLN A 725 -4.65 2.17 11.52
CA GLN A 725 -5.74 3.10 11.21
C GLN A 725 -6.04 3.18 9.71
N GLY A 726 -5.15 2.65 8.86
CA GLY A 726 -5.26 2.68 7.40
C GLY A 726 -5.28 1.30 6.76
N GLU A 727 -5.37 1.26 5.43
CA GLU A 727 -5.38 0.00 4.66
C GLU A 727 -4.03 -0.69 4.54
N ARG A 728 -2.99 -0.03 4.99
CA ARG A 728 -1.62 -0.51 4.85
C ARG A 728 -0.97 -0.44 6.20
N VAL A 729 -0.19 -1.47 6.50
CA VAL A 729 0.76 -1.43 7.60
C VAL A 729 2.05 -0.79 7.05
N PRO A 730 2.52 0.34 7.59
CA PRO A 730 3.75 0.97 7.14
C PRO A 730 4.95 0.03 7.26
N ILE A 731 5.95 0.23 6.42
CA ILE A 731 7.27 -0.41 6.60
C ILE A 731 8.10 0.27 7.70
N GLY A 732 7.58 1.38 8.24
CA GLY A 732 8.06 2.03 9.44
C GLY A 732 9.20 3.00 9.21
N ALA A 733 9.99 3.20 10.25
CA ALA A 733 11.08 4.18 10.27
C ALA A 733 12.44 3.51 10.06
N PRO A 734 13.48 4.26 9.66
CA PRO A 734 14.84 3.74 9.55
C PRO A 734 15.36 3.14 10.86
N ILE A 735 16.07 2.02 10.77
CA ILE A 735 16.76 1.41 11.91
C ILE A 735 18.02 2.20 12.29
N ALA A 736 18.61 1.91 13.44
CA ALA A 736 19.86 2.55 13.86
C ALA A 736 20.96 2.36 12.78
N GLY A 737 21.61 3.46 12.39
CA GLY A 737 22.60 3.53 11.30
C GLY A 737 22.03 3.61 9.88
N ALA A 738 20.78 3.19 9.62
CA ALA A 738 20.21 3.19 8.27
C ALA A 738 19.59 4.54 7.90
N ARG A 739 19.66 4.89 6.61
CA ARG A 739 19.03 6.09 6.03
C ARG A 739 18.03 5.65 4.98
N LEU A 740 16.83 6.22 4.98
CA LEU A 740 15.80 5.92 3.98
C LEU A 740 15.36 7.21 3.32
N LEU A 741 15.48 7.31 2.00
CA LEU A 741 15.12 8.51 1.26
C LEU A 741 14.06 8.14 0.23
N ALA A 742 12.94 8.85 0.23
CA ALA A 742 11.98 8.82 -0.86
C ALA A 742 12.39 9.92 -1.84
N LEU A 743 12.87 9.54 -3.03
CA LEU A 743 13.30 10.47 -4.06
C LEU A 743 12.34 10.48 -5.25
N ASP A 744 12.13 11.64 -5.85
CA ASP A 744 11.35 11.76 -7.08
C ASP A 744 12.18 11.39 -8.32
N GLU A 745 11.60 11.61 -9.52
CA GLU A 745 12.25 11.27 -10.78
C GLU A 745 13.45 12.19 -11.13
N ALA A 746 13.52 13.37 -10.52
CA ALA A 746 14.65 14.28 -10.64
C ALA A 746 15.81 13.89 -9.68
N GLY A 747 15.57 12.97 -8.75
CA GLY A 747 16.52 12.60 -7.70
C GLY A 747 16.50 13.54 -6.50
N GLU A 748 15.47 14.38 -6.39
CA GLU A 748 15.23 15.28 -5.26
C GLU A 748 14.34 14.62 -4.21
N MET A 749 14.25 15.20 -3.01
CA MET A 749 13.41 14.66 -1.94
C MET A 749 11.92 14.76 -2.30
N ALA A 750 11.21 13.63 -2.28
CA ALA A 750 9.76 13.62 -2.39
C ALA A 750 9.12 14.26 -1.14
N GLY A 751 8.10 15.09 -1.34
CA GLY A 751 7.32 15.70 -0.25
C GLY A 751 6.57 14.68 0.61
N PHE A 752 6.09 15.11 1.78
CA PHE A 752 5.27 14.25 2.63
C PHE A 752 3.99 13.83 1.91
N GLY A 753 3.67 12.55 1.96
CA GLY A 753 2.52 11.96 1.26
C GLY A 753 2.74 11.80 -0.25
N CYS A 754 3.77 12.41 -0.85
CA CYS A 754 4.08 12.26 -2.28
C CYS A 754 4.73 10.92 -2.58
N GLU A 755 4.43 10.37 -3.75
CA GLU A 755 5.05 9.14 -4.24
C GLU A 755 6.49 9.38 -4.73
N GLY A 756 7.43 8.59 -4.20
CA GLY A 756 8.83 8.55 -4.62
C GLY A 756 9.37 7.12 -4.70
N GLU A 757 10.57 6.98 -5.26
CA GLU A 757 11.36 5.75 -5.20
C GLU A 757 12.17 5.70 -3.90
N LEU A 758 12.20 4.54 -3.24
CA LEU A 758 12.96 4.34 -2.03
C LEU A 758 14.45 4.12 -2.32
N TYR A 759 15.29 4.86 -1.61
CA TYR A 759 16.74 4.70 -1.57
C TYR A 759 17.18 4.39 -0.16
N VAL A 760 18.08 3.41 -0.02
CA VAL A 760 18.61 2.98 1.28
C VAL A 760 20.07 3.40 1.39
N GLY A 761 20.44 4.00 2.51
CA GLY A 761 21.82 4.37 2.85
C GLY A 761 22.26 3.76 4.19
N GLY A 762 23.54 3.92 4.50
CA GLY A 762 24.12 3.54 5.79
C GLY A 762 25.00 2.28 5.78
N PRO A 763 25.47 1.84 6.94
CA PRO A 763 26.48 0.80 7.08
C PRO A 763 25.97 -0.59 6.73
N GLY A 764 24.65 -0.81 6.62
CA GLY A 764 24.06 -2.07 6.14
C GLY A 764 24.22 -2.29 4.64
N LEU A 765 24.63 -1.28 3.86
CA LEU A 765 24.72 -1.41 2.41
C LEU A 765 25.77 -2.43 1.95
N ALA A 766 25.34 -3.35 1.10
CA ALA A 766 26.18 -4.35 0.49
C ALA A 766 27.40 -3.75 -0.25
N ARG A 767 28.44 -4.56 -0.39
CA ARG A 767 29.59 -4.21 -1.23
C ARG A 767 29.14 -4.00 -2.68
N GLY A 768 28.24 -4.86 -3.16
CA GLY A 768 27.63 -4.83 -4.49
C GLY A 768 27.20 -6.21 -4.95
N TYR A 769 27.07 -6.38 -6.26
CA TYR A 769 26.79 -7.68 -6.88
C TYR A 769 28.07 -8.37 -7.36
N LEU A 770 28.20 -9.65 -7.04
CA LEU A 770 29.36 -10.47 -7.36
C LEU A 770 29.56 -10.55 -8.87
N GLN A 771 30.76 -10.24 -9.35
CA GLN A 771 31.13 -10.26 -10.78
C GLN A 771 30.19 -9.44 -11.70
N ARG A 772 29.55 -8.39 -11.18
CA ARG A 772 28.64 -7.52 -11.94
C ARG A 772 28.88 -6.03 -11.63
N PRO A 773 30.03 -5.45 -12.01
CA PRO A 773 30.35 -4.05 -11.72
C PRO A 773 29.38 -3.06 -12.37
N GLY A 774 28.91 -3.32 -13.60
CA GLY A 774 27.93 -2.47 -14.28
C GLY A 774 26.58 -2.40 -13.55
N LEU A 775 26.04 -3.56 -13.16
CA LEU A 775 24.80 -3.63 -12.37
C LEU A 775 24.99 -3.01 -10.97
N THR A 776 26.17 -3.19 -10.37
CA THR A 776 26.49 -2.57 -9.09
C THR A 776 26.47 -1.05 -9.21
N ALA A 777 27.11 -0.48 -10.23
CA ALA A 777 27.14 0.97 -10.44
C ALA A 777 25.75 1.57 -10.74
N SER A 778 24.85 0.82 -11.38
CA SER A 778 23.50 1.30 -11.67
C SER A 778 22.53 1.22 -10.49
N ARG A 779 22.83 0.39 -9.48
CA ARG A 779 21.98 0.20 -8.28
C ARG A 779 22.55 0.81 -7.01
N PHE A 780 23.87 0.86 -6.86
CA PHE A 780 24.57 1.50 -5.73
C PHE A 780 25.16 2.83 -6.20
N VAL A 781 24.31 3.85 -6.21
CA VAL A 781 24.61 5.19 -6.75
C VAL A 781 25.27 6.08 -5.70
N PRO A 782 26.01 7.13 -6.09
CA PRO A 782 26.47 8.15 -5.15
C PRO A 782 25.30 8.78 -4.39
N ASP A 783 25.49 9.06 -3.11
CA ASP A 783 24.49 9.77 -2.30
C ASP A 783 24.58 11.28 -2.60
N PRO A 784 23.57 11.91 -3.24
CA PRO A 784 23.59 13.34 -3.56
C PRO A 784 23.49 14.21 -2.29
N PHE A 785 23.05 13.64 -1.17
CA PHE A 785 22.91 14.30 0.12
C PHE A 785 23.96 13.81 1.12
N ALA A 786 25.10 13.31 0.63
CA ALA A 786 26.19 12.81 1.45
C ALA A 786 26.78 13.91 2.35
N LYS A 787 27.02 13.57 3.61
CA LYS A 787 27.81 14.42 4.54
C LYS A 787 29.31 14.14 4.38
N GLU A 788 29.66 12.93 3.95
CA GLU A 788 31.04 12.48 3.80
C GLU A 788 31.31 11.94 2.38
N PRO A 789 32.50 12.16 1.82
CA PRO A 789 32.86 11.62 0.52
C PRO A 789 32.76 10.09 0.47
N GLY A 790 32.20 9.56 -0.62
CA GLY A 790 32.13 8.11 -0.87
C GLY A 790 30.89 7.40 -0.28
N GLN A 791 29.98 8.13 0.37
CA GLN A 791 28.68 7.59 0.75
C GLN A 791 27.86 7.23 -0.52
N ARG A 792 27.13 6.12 -0.43
CA ARG A 792 26.31 5.56 -1.52
C ARG A 792 24.89 5.34 -1.03
N LEU A 793 23.96 5.32 -1.97
CA LEU A 793 22.59 4.86 -1.79
C LEU A 793 22.35 3.62 -2.65
N TYR A 794 21.59 2.66 -2.13
CA TYR A 794 21.03 1.57 -2.90
C TYR A 794 19.63 1.96 -3.40
N ARG A 795 19.47 1.99 -4.72
CA ARG A 795 18.22 2.24 -5.43
C ARG A 795 17.35 0.98 -5.43
N THR A 796 16.29 0.94 -4.62
CA THR A 796 15.55 -0.31 -4.38
C THR A 796 14.65 -0.71 -5.55
N GLY A 797 14.11 0.27 -6.30
CA GLY A 797 12.98 0.06 -7.23
C GLY A 797 11.62 -0.07 -6.53
N ASP A 798 11.56 0.15 -5.22
CA ASP A 798 10.33 0.18 -4.44
C ASP A 798 9.74 1.59 -4.45
N ARG A 799 8.43 1.64 -4.61
CA ARG A 799 7.63 2.86 -4.63
C ARG A 799 7.08 3.08 -3.25
N VAL A 800 7.26 4.28 -2.72
CA VAL A 800 6.93 4.60 -1.33
C VAL A 800 6.34 6.00 -1.19
N SER A 801 5.72 6.24 -0.04
CA SER A 801 5.35 7.58 0.40
C SER A 801 5.82 7.80 1.83
N ALA A 802 6.38 8.98 2.09
CA ALA A 802 6.92 9.35 3.39
C ALA A 802 5.86 10.07 4.24
N GLY A 803 5.56 9.54 5.43
CA GLY A 803 4.63 10.14 6.38
C GLY A 803 5.28 11.22 7.25
N VAL A 804 4.47 12.15 7.74
CA VAL A 804 4.90 13.23 8.68
C VAL A 804 5.34 12.71 10.05
N ASP A 805 4.94 11.49 10.40
CA ASP A 805 5.36 10.76 11.60
C ASP A 805 6.79 10.19 11.47
N GLY A 806 7.35 10.14 10.25
CA GLY A 806 8.64 9.53 9.96
C GLY A 806 8.55 8.04 9.63
N CYS A 807 7.34 7.50 9.45
CA CYS A 807 7.12 6.19 8.87
C CYS A 807 7.06 6.28 7.34
N ILE A 808 7.37 5.18 6.68
CA ILE A 808 7.29 5.05 5.23
C ILE A 808 6.21 4.02 4.90
N ASP A 809 5.34 4.36 3.96
CA ASP A 809 4.36 3.46 3.38
C ASP A 809 4.90 2.84 2.10
N TYR A 810 4.72 1.52 1.97
CA TYR A 810 5.06 0.79 0.75
C TYR A 810 3.89 0.83 -0.24
N LEU A 811 4.15 1.37 -1.44
CA LEU A 811 3.17 1.58 -2.50
C LEU A 811 3.25 0.56 -3.64
N GLY A 812 4.30 -0.26 -3.67
CA GLY A 812 4.52 -1.28 -4.69
C GLY A 812 5.92 -1.19 -5.31
N ARG A 813 6.04 -1.69 -6.55
CA ARG A 813 7.29 -1.71 -7.32
C ARG A 813 7.16 -0.78 -8.53
N LEU A 814 8.27 -0.17 -8.92
CA LEU A 814 8.37 0.58 -10.18
C LEU A 814 8.67 -0.33 -11.38
N ASP A 815 9.23 -1.51 -11.12
CA ASP A 815 9.52 -2.53 -12.14
C ASP A 815 8.59 -3.75 -12.01
N PHE A 816 8.76 -4.73 -12.89
CA PHE A 816 7.98 -5.97 -12.91
C PHE A 816 8.44 -7.02 -11.89
N GLN A 817 9.31 -6.63 -10.96
CA GLN A 817 9.73 -7.52 -9.90
C GLN A 817 8.61 -7.66 -8.88
N LEU A 818 8.36 -8.87 -8.40
CA LEU A 818 7.24 -9.16 -7.51
C LEU A 818 7.76 -9.92 -6.29
N LYS A 819 7.04 -9.79 -5.17
CA LYS A 819 7.24 -10.65 -4.01
C LYS A 819 6.05 -11.58 -3.90
N ILE A 820 6.26 -12.87 -4.16
CA ILE A 820 5.23 -13.90 -4.04
C ILE A 820 5.72 -14.89 -2.98
N ARG A 821 4.96 -15.05 -1.88
CA ARG A 821 5.33 -15.96 -0.78
C ARG A 821 6.72 -15.65 -0.25
N GLY A 822 7.05 -14.36 -0.12
CA GLY A 822 8.36 -13.88 0.31
C GLY A 822 9.52 -14.04 -0.69
N PHE A 823 9.31 -14.72 -1.81
CA PHE A 823 10.32 -14.86 -2.86
C PHE A 823 10.31 -13.63 -3.75
N ARG A 824 11.49 -13.02 -3.91
CA ARG A 824 11.71 -11.97 -4.90
C ARG A 824 11.80 -12.63 -6.27
N ILE A 825 10.80 -12.43 -7.12
CA ILE A 825 10.67 -13.07 -8.44
C ILE A 825 10.75 -12.00 -9.52
N GLU A 826 11.61 -12.24 -10.51
CA GLU A 826 11.71 -11.45 -11.74
C GLU A 826 10.94 -12.18 -12.83
N LEU A 827 9.81 -11.63 -13.29
CA LEU A 827 9.01 -12.27 -14.34
C LEU A 827 9.82 -12.50 -15.62
N GLY A 828 10.73 -11.58 -15.94
CA GLY A 828 11.66 -11.69 -17.06
C GLY A 828 12.58 -12.91 -17.00
N GLU A 829 12.92 -13.43 -15.81
CA GLU A 829 13.71 -14.67 -15.69
C GLU A 829 12.92 -15.87 -16.21
N ILE A 830 11.63 -15.94 -15.89
CA ILE A 830 10.73 -17.00 -16.34
C ILE A 830 10.44 -16.84 -17.84
N GLU A 831 10.14 -15.62 -18.29
CA GLU A 831 9.90 -15.30 -19.70
C GLU A 831 11.09 -15.66 -20.58
N SER A 832 12.32 -15.36 -20.12
CA SER A 832 13.54 -15.69 -20.85
C SER A 832 13.79 -17.20 -20.92
N ARG A 833 13.42 -17.98 -19.91
CA ARG A 833 13.54 -19.45 -19.94
C ARG A 833 12.52 -20.05 -20.88
N LEU A 834 11.26 -19.61 -20.81
CA LEU A 834 10.21 -20.00 -21.76
C LEU A 834 10.62 -19.72 -23.21
N ALA A 835 11.17 -18.54 -23.49
CA ALA A 835 11.61 -18.16 -24.83
C ALA A 835 12.80 -19.00 -25.36
N GLN A 836 13.52 -19.73 -24.50
CA GLN A 836 14.59 -20.65 -24.90
C GLN A 836 14.08 -22.06 -25.23
N LEU A 837 12.82 -22.38 -24.88
CA LEU A 837 12.24 -23.69 -25.15
C LEU A 837 11.84 -23.85 -26.63
N PRO A 838 11.96 -25.06 -27.21
CA PRO A 838 11.61 -25.31 -28.60
C PRO A 838 10.19 -24.87 -28.94
N GLY A 839 10.03 -24.17 -30.07
CA GLY A 839 8.73 -23.75 -30.61
C GLY A 839 8.09 -22.53 -29.94
N VAL A 840 8.63 -22.01 -28.85
CA VAL A 840 8.15 -20.76 -28.23
C VAL A 840 8.70 -19.55 -29.00
N ARG A 841 7.81 -18.72 -29.57
CA ARG A 841 8.16 -17.46 -30.25
C ARG A 841 8.23 -16.29 -29.29
N GLU A 842 7.23 -16.17 -28.44
CA GLU A 842 7.13 -15.12 -27.43
C GLU A 842 6.53 -15.71 -26.15
N ALA A 843 6.94 -15.17 -25.01
CA ALA A 843 6.45 -15.57 -23.71
C ALA A 843 6.18 -14.34 -22.84
N ALA A 844 5.08 -14.37 -22.10
CA ALA A 844 4.70 -13.36 -21.14
C ALA A 844 4.25 -14.04 -19.86
N VAL A 845 4.76 -13.60 -18.72
CA VAL A 845 4.35 -14.10 -17.41
C VAL A 845 3.64 -12.97 -16.68
N VAL A 846 2.56 -13.30 -15.97
CA VAL A 846 1.80 -12.34 -15.16
C VAL A 846 1.50 -12.95 -13.80
N VAL A 847 1.17 -12.09 -12.85
CA VAL A 847 0.61 -12.52 -11.57
C VAL A 847 -0.90 -12.43 -11.65
N ARG A 848 -1.57 -13.48 -11.18
CA ARG A 848 -3.02 -13.53 -11.05
C ARG A 848 -3.37 -13.66 -9.57
N GLU A 849 -4.34 -12.87 -9.13
CA GLU A 849 -4.96 -13.05 -7.82
C GLU A 849 -5.95 -14.22 -7.91
N SER A 850 -5.86 -15.14 -6.95
CA SER A 850 -6.82 -16.23 -6.76
C SER A 850 -7.43 -16.14 -5.36
N ALA A 851 -8.48 -16.90 -5.07
CA ALA A 851 -9.05 -16.97 -3.72
C ALA A 851 -8.04 -17.45 -2.65
N ALA A 852 -7.00 -18.19 -3.07
CA ALA A 852 -5.91 -18.66 -2.24
C ALA A 852 -4.65 -17.74 -2.29
N GLY A 853 -4.74 -16.59 -2.98
CA GLY A 853 -3.66 -15.60 -3.09
C GLY A 853 -2.98 -15.56 -4.46
N ALA A 854 -1.91 -14.76 -4.55
CA ALA A 854 -1.18 -14.50 -5.79
C ALA A 854 -0.47 -15.75 -6.35
N GLN A 855 -0.58 -15.94 -7.67
CA GLN A 855 0.07 -17.02 -8.41
C GLN A 855 0.66 -16.52 -9.74
N LEU A 856 1.69 -17.21 -10.22
CA LEU A 856 2.28 -16.96 -11.54
C LEU A 856 1.49 -17.68 -12.63
N ALA A 857 1.22 -17.01 -13.75
CA ALA A 857 0.62 -17.59 -14.95
C ALA A 857 1.46 -17.22 -16.17
N ALA A 858 1.78 -18.21 -17.00
CA ALA A 858 2.55 -18.02 -18.22
C ALA A 858 1.68 -18.13 -19.46
N TYR A 859 1.92 -17.25 -20.43
CA TYR A 859 1.25 -17.24 -21.73
C TYR A 859 2.32 -17.24 -22.82
N VAL A 860 2.16 -18.09 -23.83
CA VAL A 860 3.16 -18.28 -24.89
C VAL A 860 2.53 -18.24 -26.28
N LEU A 861 3.28 -17.77 -27.27
CA LEU A 861 2.97 -17.96 -28.68
C LEU A 861 3.84 -19.11 -29.20
N HIS A 862 3.21 -20.20 -29.63
CA HIS A 862 3.93 -21.39 -30.11
C HIS A 862 3.92 -21.49 -31.65
N THR A 863 4.91 -22.12 -32.27
CA THR A 863 5.01 -22.28 -33.74
C THR A 863 4.21 -23.45 -34.30
N ASP A 864 3.96 -24.49 -33.50
CA ASP A 864 3.36 -25.74 -33.98
C ASP A 864 1.92 -25.95 -33.51
N GLY A 865 1.04 -26.35 -34.43
CA GLY A 865 -0.37 -26.68 -34.21
C GLY A 865 -0.61 -28.08 -33.62
N GLN A 866 0.25 -28.53 -32.69
CA GLN A 866 -0.08 -29.68 -31.83
C GLN A 866 -1.27 -29.31 -30.91
N SER A 867 -1.87 -30.30 -30.24
CA SER A 867 -2.90 -30.01 -29.23
C SER A 867 -2.34 -29.03 -28.19
N ALA A 868 -3.05 -27.92 -27.93
CA ALA A 868 -2.60 -26.88 -27.01
C ALA A 868 -2.26 -27.47 -25.63
N ALA A 869 -3.09 -28.39 -25.13
CA ALA A 869 -2.91 -28.99 -23.81
C ALA A 869 -1.62 -29.82 -23.66
N SER A 870 -1.21 -30.59 -24.67
CA SER A 870 0.05 -31.37 -24.59
C SER A 870 1.28 -30.48 -24.64
N THR A 871 1.19 -29.36 -25.37
CA THR A 871 2.27 -28.36 -25.47
C THR A 871 2.40 -27.59 -24.16
N GLU A 872 1.28 -27.15 -23.56
CA GLU A 872 1.25 -26.42 -22.29
C GLU A 872 1.89 -27.22 -21.15
N GLN A 873 1.54 -28.50 -21.02
CA GLN A 873 2.11 -29.37 -19.99
C GLN A 873 3.61 -29.59 -20.22
N SER A 874 4.04 -29.86 -21.45
CA SER A 874 5.47 -30.07 -21.76
C SER A 874 6.32 -28.83 -21.46
N LEU A 875 5.81 -27.62 -21.71
CA LEU A 875 6.50 -26.38 -21.37
C LEU A 875 6.59 -26.17 -19.86
N LEU A 876 5.53 -26.51 -19.12
CA LEU A 876 5.51 -26.41 -17.67
C LEU A 876 6.52 -27.38 -17.04
N ASP A 877 6.60 -28.62 -17.53
CA ASP A 877 7.55 -29.62 -17.07
C ASP A 877 9.00 -29.19 -17.35
N ALA A 878 9.28 -28.65 -18.54
CA ALA A 878 10.60 -28.13 -18.87
C ALA A 878 11.01 -26.94 -17.97
N LEU A 879 10.05 -26.11 -17.52
CA LEU A 879 10.35 -25.05 -16.54
C LEU A 879 10.68 -25.60 -15.16
N ARG A 880 10.04 -26.69 -14.72
CA ARG A 880 10.32 -27.34 -13.43
C ARG A 880 11.77 -27.83 -13.34
N GLU A 881 12.36 -28.23 -14.47
CA GLU A 881 13.76 -28.66 -14.55
C GLU A 881 14.75 -27.49 -14.46
N GLN A 882 14.38 -26.29 -14.90
CA GLN A 882 15.29 -25.15 -15.04
C GLN A 882 15.15 -24.09 -13.94
N LEU A 883 13.98 -24.03 -13.28
CA LEU A 883 13.62 -23.00 -12.32
C LEU A 883 13.34 -23.60 -10.94
N PRO A 884 13.64 -22.87 -9.85
CA PRO A 884 13.14 -23.23 -8.53
C PRO A 884 11.62 -23.33 -8.51
N GLU A 885 11.06 -24.22 -7.69
CA GLU A 885 9.62 -24.48 -7.56
C GLU A 885 8.79 -23.18 -7.43
N TYR A 886 9.25 -22.22 -6.63
CA TYR A 886 8.53 -20.96 -6.41
C TYR A 886 8.47 -20.02 -7.63
N MET A 887 9.29 -20.25 -8.66
CA MET A 887 9.30 -19.49 -9.93
C MET A 887 8.52 -20.19 -11.04
N VAL A 888 8.12 -21.45 -10.85
CA VAL A 888 7.36 -22.20 -11.84
C VAL A 888 5.92 -21.66 -11.87
N PRO A 889 5.39 -21.25 -13.03
CA PRO A 889 4.00 -20.83 -13.17
C PRO A 889 3.01 -21.91 -12.73
N ALA A 890 1.85 -21.53 -12.20
CA ALA A 890 0.77 -22.47 -11.89
C ALA A 890 0.21 -23.15 -13.16
N PHE A 891 0.29 -22.46 -14.30
CA PHE A 891 -0.01 -23.00 -15.62
C PHE A 891 0.72 -22.24 -16.72
N VAL A 892 0.87 -22.89 -17.88
CA VAL A 892 1.28 -22.29 -19.15
C VAL A 892 0.07 -22.31 -20.09
N ARG A 893 -0.14 -21.26 -20.87
CA ARG A 893 -1.20 -21.22 -21.90
C ARG A 893 -0.68 -20.82 -23.26
N VAL A 894 -1.03 -21.58 -24.30
CA VAL A 894 -0.74 -21.20 -25.68
C VAL A 894 -1.83 -20.25 -26.19
N LEU A 895 -1.42 -19.07 -26.65
CA LEU A 895 -2.30 -18.10 -27.29
C LEU A 895 -1.98 -18.00 -28.79
N GLU A 896 -2.99 -17.65 -29.59
CA GLU A 896 -2.77 -17.35 -31.01
C GLU A 896 -2.04 -16.02 -31.21
N ARG A 897 -2.34 -15.05 -30.34
CA ARG A 897 -1.72 -13.71 -30.30
C ARG A 897 -1.82 -13.15 -28.89
N PHE A 898 -0.89 -12.26 -28.53
CA PHE A 898 -1.00 -11.51 -27.29
C PHE A 898 -1.99 -10.33 -27.43
N PRO A 899 -2.74 -10.03 -26.36
CA PRO A 899 -3.49 -8.78 -26.29
C PRO A 899 -2.50 -7.61 -26.23
N LEU A 900 -2.77 -6.59 -27.03
CA LEU A 900 -1.95 -5.38 -27.09
C LEU A 900 -2.81 -4.18 -26.68
N THR A 901 -2.19 -3.23 -25.99
CA THR A 901 -2.74 -1.89 -25.73
C THR A 901 -2.95 -1.13 -27.05
N PRO A 902 -3.75 -0.03 -27.07
CA PRO A 902 -3.91 0.81 -28.25
C PRO A 902 -2.58 1.35 -28.84
N ASN A 903 -1.53 1.42 -28.02
CA ASN A 903 -0.18 1.84 -28.41
C ASN A 903 0.71 0.69 -28.90
N GLY A 904 0.17 -0.52 -29.12
CA GLY A 904 0.90 -1.67 -29.63
C GLY A 904 1.83 -2.37 -28.64
N LYS A 905 1.80 -2.00 -27.35
CA LYS A 905 2.54 -2.70 -26.27
C LYS A 905 1.72 -3.88 -25.72
N LEU A 906 2.39 -4.92 -25.22
CA LEU A 906 1.76 -6.05 -24.52
C LEU A 906 0.83 -5.58 -23.39
N ASP A 907 -0.42 -6.03 -23.42
CA ASP A 907 -1.40 -5.75 -22.36
C ASP A 907 -1.40 -6.88 -21.31
N ARG A 908 -0.56 -6.71 -20.28
CA ARG A 908 -0.45 -7.68 -19.17
C ARG A 908 -1.71 -7.74 -18.31
N ASN A 909 -2.50 -6.67 -18.25
CA ASN A 909 -3.75 -6.66 -17.47
C ASN A 909 -4.81 -7.53 -18.18
N ALA A 910 -4.91 -7.40 -19.51
CA ALA A 910 -5.76 -8.27 -20.32
C ALA A 910 -5.34 -9.75 -20.20
N LEU A 911 -4.03 -10.04 -20.16
CA LEU A 911 -3.53 -11.39 -19.92
C LEU A 911 -3.93 -11.93 -18.53
N ALA A 912 -3.73 -11.14 -17.46
CA ALA A 912 -4.06 -11.56 -16.10
C ALA A 912 -5.56 -11.86 -15.90
N ALA A 913 -6.43 -11.16 -16.65
CA ALA A 913 -7.88 -11.36 -16.63
C ALA A 913 -8.35 -12.63 -17.36
N LEU A 914 -7.51 -13.29 -18.17
CA LEU A 914 -7.89 -14.53 -18.85
C LEU A 914 -8.15 -15.64 -17.82
N GLN A 915 -9.36 -16.21 -17.85
CA GLN A 915 -9.73 -17.30 -16.95
C GLN A 915 -8.94 -18.57 -17.27
N PRO A 916 -8.58 -19.41 -16.27
CA PRO A 916 -8.01 -20.72 -16.53
C PRO A 916 -9.03 -21.56 -17.30
N GLN A 917 -8.58 -22.41 -18.24
CA GLN A 917 -9.50 -23.28 -18.95
C GLN A 917 -10.04 -24.30 -17.95
N SER A 918 -11.34 -24.29 -17.71
CA SER A 918 -12.00 -25.36 -16.96
C SER A 918 -12.04 -26.59 -17.85
N HIS A 919 -11.58 -27.73 -17.35
CA HIS A 919 -11.98 -29.01 -17.94
C HIS A 919 -13.52 -29.12 -17.86
N GLU A 920 -14.13 -29.90 -18.74
CA GLU A 920 -15.55 -30.21 -18.63
C GLU A 920 -15.80 -30.79 -17.23
N PHE A 921 -16.72 -30.20 -16.47
CA PHE A 921 -16.93 -30.57 -15.08
C PHE A 921 -17.32 -32.05 -14.98
N VAL A 922 -16.49 -32.85 -14.30
CA VAL A 922 -16.78 -34.24 -13.98
C VAL A 922 -16.95 -34.37 -12.47
N ALA A 923 -18.16 -34.74 -12.04
CA ALA A 923 -18.49 -34.93 -10.63
C ALA A 923 -17.74 -36.13 -10.02
N PRO A 924 -17.50 -36.13 -8.68
CA PRO A 924 -16.95 -37.26 -7.96
C PRO A 924 -17.65 -38.59 -8.25
N ARG A 925 -16.88 -39.64 -8.53
CA ARG A 925 -17.38 -40.98 -8.92
C ARG A 925 -17.58 -41.92 -7.74
N ASN A 926 -16.95 -41.63 -6.60
CA ASN A 926 -16.99 -42.44 -5.38
C ASN A 926 -16.87 -41.57 -4.11
N GLU A 927 -17.08 -42.17 -2.93
CA GLU A 927 -17.05 -41.46 -1.64
C GLU A 927 -15.69 -40.83 -1.31
N LEU A 928 -14.59 -41.46 -1.76
CA LEU A 928 -13.24 -40.94 -1.55
C LEU A 928 -13.03 -39.66 -2.36
N GLU A 929 -13.34 -39.68 -3.66
CA GLU A 929 -13.32 -38.49 -4.52
C GLU A 929 -14.25 -37.40 -3.99
N ALA A 930 -15.45 -37.75 -3.49
CA ALA A 930 -16.38 -36.77 -2.94
C ALA A 930 -15.82 -36.09 -1.67
N THR A 931 -15.16 -36.86 -0.81
CA THR A 931 -14.51 -36.33 0.39
C THR A 931 -13.34 -35.43 0.03
N LEU A 932 -12.49 -35.85 -0.91
CA LEU A 932 -11.34 -35.06 -1.37
C LEU A 932 -11.77 -33.77 -2.07
N ALA A 933 -12.78 -33.83 -2.95
CA ALA A 933 -13.35 -32.66 -3.60
C ALA A 933 -13.94 -31.66 -2.59
N ALA A 934 -14.64 -32.13 -1.55
CA ALA A 934 -15.18 -31.27 -0.49
C ALA A 934 -14.07 -30.55 0.29
N ILE A 935 -12.98 -31.25 0.63
CA ILE A 935 -11.84 -30.63 1.30
C ILE A 935 -11.22 -29.55 0.41
N TRP A 936 -11.09 -29.80 -0.90
CA TRP A 936 -10.56 -28.82 -1.85
C TRP A 936 -11.50 -27.61 -2.00
N GLN A 937 -12.81 -27.81 -2.07
CA GLN A 937 -13.81 -26.74 -2.11
C GLN A 937 -13.69 -25.82 -0.89
N GLU A 938 -13.59 -26.39 0.31
CA GLU A 938 -13.44 -25.63 1.54
C GLU A 938 -12.10 -24.88 1.61
N ALA A 939 -11.01 -25.53 1.20
CA ALA A 939 -9.67 -24.97 1.27
C ALA A 939 -9.39 -23.89 0.20
N LEU A 940 -9.93 -24.06 -1.01
CA LEU A 940 -9.77 -23.13 -2.13
C LEU A 940 -10.89 -22.08 -2.18
N HIS A 941 -11.90 -22.18 -1.32
CA HIS A 941 -13.09 -21.34 -1.32
C HIS A 941 -13.84 -21.35 -2.66
N LEU A 942 -14.03 -22.54 -3.23
CA LEU A 942 -14.71 -22.76 -4.52
C LEU A 942 -16.05 -23.46 -4.32
N GLU A 943 -17.07 -23.06 -5.09
CA GLU A 943 -18.38 -23.71 -5.05
C GLU A 943 -18.35 -25.14 -5.63
N GLN A 944 -17.55 -25.37 -6.67
CA GLN A 944 -17.46 -26.66 -7.37
C GLN A 944 -16.01 -27.00 -7.71
N VAL A 945 -15.63 -28.27 -7.51
CA VAL A 945 -14.34 -28.85 -7.91
C VAL A 945 -14.62 -30.17 -8.64
N GLY A 946 -14.22 -30.25 -9.90
CA GLY A 946 -14.29 -31.46 -10.73
C GLY A 946 -13.12 -32.40 -10.45
N ILE A 947 -13.28 -33.69 -10.74
CA ILE A 947 -12.28 -34.70 -10.38
C ILE A 947 -10.95 -34.58 -11.15
N HIS A 948 -10.98 -33.92 -12.31
CA HIS A 948 -9.84 -33.69 -13.19
C HIS A 948 -9.31 -32.26 -13.09
N ASP A 949 -9.87 -31.43 -12.20
CA ASP A 949 -9.34 -30.10 -11.98
C ASP A 949 -7.97 -30.19 -11.33
N ASN A 950 -7.01 -29.46 -11.89
CA ASN A 950 -5.65 -29.42 -11.37
C ASN A 950 -5.61 -28.49 -10.14
N PHE A 951 -5.06 -29.00 -9.03
CA PHE A 951 -4.95 -28.29 -7.76
C PHE A 951 -4.34 -26.89 -7.91
N PHE A 952 -3.21 -26.80 -8.61
CA PHE A 952 -2.44 -25.57 -8.73
C PHE A 952 -3.13 -24.57 -9.66
N ALA A 953 -3.76 -25.06 -10.74
CA ALA A 953 -4.54 -24.23 -11.65
C ALA A 953 -5.77 -23.58 -10.99
N LEU A 954 -6.33 -24.23 -9.96
CA LEU A 954 -7.45 -23.72 -9.18
C LEU A 954 -7.08 -22.70 -8.10
N GLY A 955 -5.80 -22.33 -7.95
CA GLY A 955 -5.34 -21.46 -6.86
C GLY A 955 -4.50 -22.19 -5.82
N GLY A 956 -4.38 -23.52 -5.89
CA GLY A 956 -3.62 -24.32 -4.93
C GLY A 956 -2.13 -23.98 -4.89
N HIS A 957 -1.52 -24.21 -3.73
CA HIS A 957 -0.08 -24.05 -3.53
C HIS A 957 0.44 -24.93 -2.40
N SER A 958 1.76 -25.07 -2.30
CA SER A 958 2.45 -25.97 -1.35
C SER A 958 2.00 -25.82 0.11
N LEU A 959 1.73 -24.58 0.53
CA LEU A 959 1.22 -24.31 1.87
C LEU A 959 -0.26 -24.71 2.05
N LEU A 960 -1.11 -24.50 1.04
CA LEU A 960 -2.50 -24.97 1.07
C LEU A 960 -2.56 -26.51 0.98
N ALA A 961 -1.66 -27.11 0.20
CA ALA A 961 -1.48 -28.56 0.09
C ALA A 961 -1.21 -29.20 1.46
N THR A 962 -0.38 -28.56 2.29
CA THR A 962 -0.08 -29.08 3.64
C THR A 962 -1.30 -29.03 4.56
N ARG A 963 -2.10 -27.96 4.49
CA ARG A 963 -3.37 -27.84 5.22
C ARG A 963 -4.39 -28.89 4.76
N ILE A 964 -4.58 -29.03 3.45
CA ILE A 964 -5.47 -30.04 2.86
C ILE A 964 -5.02 -31.43 3.28
N ARG A 965 -3.72 -31.73 3.25
CA ARG A 965 -3.20 -33.02 3.74
C ARG A 965 -3.63 -33.26 5.18
N SER A 966 -3.46 -32.29 6.08
CA SER A 966 -3.86 -32.44 7.48
C SER A 966 -5.37 -32.72 7.62
N GLU A 967 -6.20 -32.02 6.85
CA GLU A 967 -7.65 -32.26 6.78
C GLU A 967 -7.99 -33.65 6.22
N VAL A 968 -7.30 -34.09 5.17
CA VAL A 968 -7.45 -35.44 4.60
C VAL A 968 -7.07 -36.50 5.64
N GLN A 969 -5.95 -36.31 6.34
CA GLN A 969 -5.50 -37.22 7.40
C GLN A 969 -6.54 -37.29 8.54
N ALA A 970 -7.09 -36.15 8.95
CA ALA A 970 -8.11 -36.07 9.99
C ALA A 970 -9.44 -36.72 9.58
N ARG A 971 -9.97 -36.40 8.39
CA ARG A 971 -11.27 -36.92 7.91
C ARG A 971 -11.21 -38.39 7.52
N LEU A 972 -10.08 -38.84 6.97
CA LEU A 972 -9.92 -40.22 6.51
C LEU A 972 -9.27 -41.13 7.56
N ASN A 973 -8.82 -40.60 8.70
CA ASN A 973 -8.05 -41.29 9.73
C ASN A 973 -6.86 -42.07 9.15
N LEU A 974 -6.08 -41.40 8.29
CA LEU A 974 -4.92 -41.97 7.60
C LEU A 974 -3.69 -41.12 7.87
N ASN A 975 -2.53 -41.73 8.05
CA ASN A 975 -1.26 -41.00 8.08
C ASN A 975 -0.62 -41.02 6.69
N LEU A 976 -1.00 -40.07 5.84
CA LEU A 976 -0.52 -39.95 4.45
C LEU A 976 0.83 -39.21 4.38
N PRO A 977 1.88 -39.81 3.78
CA PRO A 977 3.15 -39.12 3.51
C PRO A 977 2.95 -37.92 2.57
N LEU A 978 3.75 -36.86 2.74
CA LEU A 978 3.62 -35.63 1.95
C LEU A 978 3.79 -35.86 0.44
N ARG A 979 4.66 -36.79 0.05
CA ARG A 979 4.94 -37.16 -1.34
C ARG A 979 3.70 -37.66 -2.08
N VAL A 980 2.89 -38.50 -1.41
CA VAL A 980 1.62 -39.05 -1.94
C VAL A 980 0.59 -37.95 -2.19
N PHE A 981 0.71 -36.78 -1.54
CA PHE A 981 -0.18 -35.66 -1.83
C PHE A 981 0.30 -34.83 -3.03
N PHE A 982 1.60 -34.61 -3.17
CA PHE A 982 2.16 -33.79 -4.24
C PHE A 982 2.15 -34.47 -5.61
N GLU A 983 2.22 -35.80 -5.65
CA GLU A 983 2.09 -36.57 -6.90
C GLU A 983 0.63 -36.66 -7.39
N GLY A 984 -0.35 -36.30 -6.54
CA GLY A 984 -1.78 -36.32 -6.83
C GLY A 984 -2.32 -34.96 -7.24
N GLU A 985 -1.94 -34.44 -8.42
CA GLU A 985 -2.28 -33.08 -8.86
C GLU A 985 -3.79 -32.86 -9.15
N THR A 986 -4.60 -33.92 -9.21
CA THR A 986 -6.06 -33.87 -9.38
C THR A 986 -6.75 -34.72 -8.32
N VAL A 987 -8.03 -34.46 -8.04
CA VAL A 987 -8.81 -35.26 -7.08
C VAL A 987 -8.85 -36.74 -7.48
N ALA A 988 -8.93 -37.07 -8.78
CA ALA A 988 -8.90 -38.44 -9.27
C ALA A 988 -7.56 -39.14 -8.97
N LEU A 989 -6.43 -38.50 -9.28
CA LEU A 989 -5.10 -39.05 -9.01
C LEU A 989 -4.83 -39.19 -7.52
N LEU A 990 -5.21 -38.19 -6.73
CA LEU A 990 -5.09 -38.24 -5.27
C LEU A 990 -5.96 -39.36 -4.68
N ALA A 991 -7.18 -39.57 -5.19
CA ALA A 991 -8.04 -40.66 -4.77
C ALA A 991 -7.41 -42.03 -5.07
N GLU A 992 -6.81 -42.21 -6.26
CA GLU A 992 -6.11 -43.44 -6.61
C GLU A 992 -4.91 -43.71 -5.70
N GLN A 993 -4.11 -42.69 -5.42
CA GLN A 993 -2.94 -42.79 -4.54
C GLN A 993 -3.33 -43.07 -3.08
N VAL A 994 -4.37 -42.42 -2.58
CA VAL A 994 -4.91 -42.66 -1.23
C VAL A 994 -5.52 -44.06 -1.13
N ALA A 995 -6.19 -44.55 -2.18
CA ALA A 995 -6.73 -45.91 -2.23
C ALA A 995 -5.62 -46.96 -2.24
N GLN A 996 -4.59 -46.78 -3.07
CA GLN A 996 -3.40 -47.65 -3.08
C GLN A 996 -2.69 -47.65 -1.72
N TYR A 997 -2.56 -46.50 -1.08
CA TYR A 997 -1.97 -46.39 0.25
C TYR A 997 -2.81 -47.12 1.32
N ARG A 998 -4.15 -47.02 1.25
CA ARG A 998 -5.07 -47.78 2.12
C ARG A 998 -4.91 -49.28 1.94
N ASP A 999 -4.83 -49.74 0.69
CA ASP A 999 -4.73 -51.16 0.37
C ASP A 999 -3.36 -51.74 0.78
N CYS A 1000 -2.28 -50.96 0.68
CA CYS A 1000 -0.97 -51.34 1.20
C CYS A 1000 -0.92 -51.33 2.74
N GLY A 1001 -1.55 -50.34 3.40
CA GLY A 1001 -1.59 -50.22 4.85
C GLY A 1001 -2.44 -51.27 5.57
N LEU A 1002 -3.36 -51.95 4.86
CA LEU A 1002 -4.16 -53.06 5.38
C LEU A 1002 -3.46 -54.43 5.27
N SER A 1003 -2.26 -54.48 4.68
CA SER A 1003 -1.43 -55.66 4.53
C SER A 1003 -0.19 -55.58 5.44
N GLU A 1004 -0.37 -55.75 6.75
CA GLU A 1004 0.76 -55.94 7.67
C GLU A 1004 1.47 -57.28 7.37
N SER A 1005 2.40 -57.26 6.42
CA SER A 1005 3.59 -58.15 6.46
C SER A 1005 4.77 -57.73 5.57
N LYS A 1006 4.76 -56.59 4.86
CA LYS A 1006 5.95 -56.17 4.09
C LYS A 1006 6.16 -54.66 4.03
N VAL A 1007 6.72 -54.11 5.11
CA VAL A 1007 7.41 -52.81 5.08
C VAL A 1007 8.61 -52.88 4.12
N ASP A 1008 9.22 -54.05 3.94
CA ASP A 1008 10.34 -54.29 3.01
C ASP A 1008 9.96 -54.35 1.52
N ALA A 1009 8.66 -54.39 1.16
CA ALA A 1009 8.22 -54.43 -0.25
C ALA A 1009 7.99 -53.03 -0.85
N LEU A 1010 7.83 -52.01 -0.02
CA LEU A 1010 7.64 -50.63 -0.47
C LEU A 1010 8.95 -50.01 -0.95
N GLU A 1011 10.09 -50.32 -0.31
CA GLU A 1011 11.41 -49.92 -0.83
C GLU A 1011 11.76 -50.67 -2.14
N ALA A 1012 11.42 -51.97 -2.23
CA ALA A 1012 11.69 -52.79 -3.42
C ALA A 1012 10.85 -52.44 -4.67
N LEU A 1013 9.73 -51.73 -4.51
CA LEU A 1013 8.91 -51.25 -5.64
C LEU A 1013 9.46 -49.96 -6.25
N PHE A 1014 10.22 -49.16 -5.49
CA PHE A 1014 10.84 -47.93 -5.99
C PHE A 1014 12.20 -48.16 -6.65
N ASP A 1015 12.94 -49.22 -6.30
CA ASP A 1015 14.17 -49.61 -7.00
C ASP A 1015 13.93 -50.20 -8.40
N ALA A 1016 12.70 -50.65 -8.70
CA ALA A 1016 12.37 -51.27 -9.99
C ALA A 1016 11.99 -50.26 -11.11
N ALA A 1017 11.82 -48.97 -10.77
CA ALA A 1017 11.46 -47.92 -11.73
C ALA A 1017 12.68 -47.19 -12.33
N GLU A 1018 13.91 -47.52 -11.93
CA GLU A 1018 15.16 -47.00 -12.52
C GLU A 1018 15.88 -47.99 -13.47
N GLN A 1019 15.21 -49.08 -13.89
CA GLN A 1019 15.79 -50.05 -14.85
C GLN A 1019 14.93 -50.37 -16.08
N VAL A 1020 14.11 -49.44 -16.58
CA VAL A 1020 13.53 -49.54 -17.94
C VAL A 1020 13.72 -48.26 -18.73
#